data_AF-A0A915UGF1-F1
#
_entry.id   AF-A0A915UGF1-F1
#
_cell.length_a   1.000
_cell.length_b   1.000
_cell.length_c   1.000
_cell.angle_alpha   90.00
_cell.angle_beta   90.00
_cell.angle_gamma   90.00
#
_symmetry.space_group_name_H-M   'P 1'
#
loop_
_entity.id
_entity.type
_entity.pdbx_description
1 polymer ?
#
loop_
_entity_poly.entity_id
_entity_poly.type
_entity_poly.pdbx_seq_one_letter_code
_entity_poly.pdbx_strand_id
1 'polypeptide(L)'
;MLAPAVCLLASLLVTPLAHAQAPSRTTRPPRQPAPSGRFDRGRLAAIVKTVEAAIARKELPGAVVAVGTERAVEWQASIGQRQVQPTPEPMTADTIFDAASLTKVVATTTAVMMLVEEGKLRLTDRVAMHLPGFEKYGKRDITIRHLLTHTSGLRPDLEFNPEWNGYDTAISKALDEVPVARIDERVIYSDINFFLLGHLVKVVSGEPLDEFTRKRVFVPLGMKDTMFRPPASLTSRMAPTEKCRPISFPCGQADGTWLRGVVHDPTARRMDNVAGHAGLFTTAADLSRFARMLLNGGSLEGVRILAPLTVARMTSPSTPPGERNVRGLGWDINSSYSANKGDLLPARSFGHTGFTGTSLWIDPGTRTFIVFLSNRVHPDGKGDVGALRARVANIVGGAIRVAPAPVVDTHDFSAVGPSGTVGGRSTPLRTMTGIDVLQAEGFARLAGRKIGLLTNHTGRTRGGQSTIDAFVAAKNLTVVALFSPEHGIRGILDEDVPSSVDEKTGLTIHSLYGKTRRVTPEMLQGIDTMVVDLQDIGARFYTYMSALGYLLEDTASRGIEVVVLDRPNPINGWQVEGPKPDPLPEGAERSYIAYFPTMPVRHGMTLGELARLFNEERRIGAKLSVVEMRNWSRDAWWDETALMWVNPSPNMRNLTQATMYPGVGAVEYANLSVGRGTDAPFERIGAPWIDGTLLAEELNARNLPGIRFYPIMFTPSSSVYKDEACQGIYFIVTDRTALRPVRVGLEIIAAIARLFPGKLELRRTATLFGSADQLARAMTGEDPAQLAAQWAQDEVNWTTLRAKYLLYR
;
A
#
# COMPACT_ATOMS: atom_id res chain seq x y z
N MET A 1 -14.85 -29.54 52.69
CA MET A 1 -14.96 -29.87 54.13
C MET A 1 -14.01 -28.95 54.88
N LEU A 2 -14.33 -28.15 55.89
CA LEU A 2 -15.52 -27.76 56.66
C LEU A 2 -15.04 -26.47 57.40
N ALA A 3 -15.56 -25.27 57.10
CA ALA A 3 -16.65 -24.55 57.81
C ALA A 3 -16.21 -23.90 59.16
N PRO A 4 -16.98 -22.96 59.77
CA PRO A 4 -17.40 -21.65 59.28
C PRO A 4 -17.38 -20.54 60.39
N ALA A 5 -17.74 -19.29 60.08
CA ALA A 5 -18.29 -18.35 61.08
C ALA A 5 -19.27 -17.35 60.44
N VAL A 6 -20.49 -17.28 60.99
CA VAL A 6 -21.63 -16.46 60.56
C VAL A 6 -22.32 -15.86 61.80
N CYS A 7 -22.80 -14.60 61.66
CA CYS A 7 -23.89 -13.88 62.35
C CYS A 7 -23.80 -13.42 63.82
N LEU A 8 -24.00 -12.11 64.06
CA LEU A 8 -25.21 -11.41 64.61
C LEU A 8 -24.78 -10.04 65.22
N LEU A 9 -25.24 -8.85 64.80
CA LEU A 9 -26.53 -8.13 64.96
C LEU A 9 -26.91 -7.70 66.41
N ALA A 10 -26.87 -6.37 66.68
CA ALA A 10 -27.78 -5.59 67.56
C ALA A 10 -27.41 -4.07 67.44
N SER A 11 -28.23 -3.15 66.92
CA SER A 11 -29.42 -2.47 67.52
C SER A 11 -29.05 -1.55 68.69
N LEU A 12 -29.50 -0.29 68.89
CA LEU A 12 -30.63 0.50 68.39
C LEU A 12 -30.56 1.94 68.98
N LEU A 13 -31.33 2.88 68.38
CA LEU A 13 -31.94 4.13 68.92
C LEU A 13 -31.09 5.43 68.95
N VAL A 14 -31.60 6.51 68.33
CA VAL A 14 -32.50 7.51 68.97
C VAL A 14 -33.16 8.39 67.88
N THR A 15 -34.40 8.78 68.18
CA THR A 15 -35.44 9.53 67.43
C THR A 15 -35.24 11.06 67.39
N PRO A 16 -36.08 11.82 66.65
CA PRO A 16 -35.71 13.08 65.97
C PRO A 16 -36.19 14.37 66.68
N LEU A 17 -35.59 15.50 66.30
CA LEU A 17 -36.12 16.85 66.56
C LEU A 17 -35.97 17.73 65.31
N ALA A 18 -37.08 18.37 64.95
CA ALA A 18 -37.31 19.16 63.74
C ALA A 18 -36.58 20.52 63.74
N HIS A 19 -36.17 21.02 62.57
CA HIS A 19 -35.99 22.45 62.28
C HIS A 19 -36.26 22.76 60.79
N ALA A 20 -37.24 23.65 60.58
CA ALA A 20 -37.49 24.58 59.47
C ALA A 20 -37.18 24.18 58.00
N GLN A 21 -38.25 24.12 57.19
CA GLN A 21 -38.19 24.16 55.73
C GLN A 21 -37.59 25.48 55.23
N ALA A 22 -36.45 25.40 54.54
CA ALA A 22 -35.97 26.43 53.62
C ALA A 22 -36.58 26.18 52.22
N PRO A 23 -36.91 27.23 51.44
CA PRO A 23 -37.65 27.07 50.19
C PRO A 23 -36.81 26.30 49.16
N SER A 24 -37.48 25.42 48.42
CA SER A 24 -36.90 24.67 47.31
C SER A 24 -36.35 25.64 46.27
N ARG A 25 -35.02 25.74 46.19
CA ARG A 25 -34.37 26.28 45.00
C ARG A 25 -34.61 25.29 43.88
N THR A 26 -35.64 25.56 43.08
CA THR A 26 -35.76 25.03 41.73
C THR A 26 -34.48 25.42 40.98
N THR A 27 -33.55 24.46 40.87
CA THR A 27 -32.38 24.61 40.01
C THR A 27 -32.89 24.67 38.58
N ARG A 28 -33.01 25.90 38.07
CA ARG A 28 -33.24 26.20 36.67
C ARG A 28 -32.26 25.36 35.83
N PRO A 29 -32.69 24.69 34.75
CA PRO A 29 -31.76 23.99 33.86
C PRO A 29 -30.65 24.96 33.43
N PRO A 30 -29.38 24.49 33.32
CA PRO A 30 -28.29 25.36 32.92
C PRO A 30 -28.67 26.06 31.61
N ARG A 31 -28.76 27.39 31.67
CA ARG A 31 -29.04 28.23 30.50
C ARG A 31 -27.94 27.93 29.47
N GLN A 32 -28.32 27.53 28.24
CA GLN A 32 -27.36 27.54 27.14
C GLN A 32 -26.69 28.92 27.12
N PRO A 33 -25.35 29.00 26.99
CA PRO A 33 -24.68 30.28 26.87
C PRO A 33 -25.29 31.05 25.70
N ALA A 34 -25.40 32.37 25.83
CA ALA A 34 -25.94 33.22 24.78
C ALA A 34 -25.20 32.97 23.46
N PRO A 35 -25.89 33.05 22.30
CA PRO A 35 -25.27 32.81 21.00
C PRO A 35 -24.01 33.65 20.86
N SER A 36 -22.89 33.05 20.45
CA SER A 36 -21.59 33.74 20.42
C SER A 36 -21.51 34.90 19.42
N GLY A 37 -22.53 35.06 18.56
CA GLY A 37 -22.53 36.03 17.47
C GLY A 37 -21.54 35.69 16.35
N ARG A 38 -20.87 34.53 16.41
CA ARG A 38 -19.83 34.12 15.45
C ARG A 38 -20.40 33.77 14.06
N PHE A 39 -21.66 33.35 14.00
CA PHE A 39 -22.33 33.00 12.75
C PHE A 39 -23.43 33.99 12.38
N ASP A 40 -23.57 34.28 11.09
CA ASP A 40 -24.77 34.85 10.51
C ASP A 40 -25.89 33.80 10.46
N ARG A 41 -26.83 33.90 11.39
CA ARG A 41 -27.99 33.01 11.47
C ARG A 41 -28.91 33.07 10.24
N GLY A 42 -28.98 34.21 9.55
CA GLY A 42 -29.76 34.35 8.31
C GLY A 42 -29.16 33.48 7.20
N ARG A 43 -27.84 33.43 7.09
CA ARG A 43 -27.14 32.52 6.16
C ARG A 43 -27.31 31.06 6.56
N LEU A 44 -27.18 30.72 7.85
CA LEU A 44 -27.37 29.34 8.31
C LEU A 44 -28.80 28.82 8.05
N ALA A 45 -29.82 29.67 8.04
CA ALA A 45 -31.17 29.27 7.69
C ALA A 45 -31.30 28.71 6.25
N ALA A 46 -30.37 29.03 5.34
CA ALA A 46 -30.34 28.46 3.99
C ALA A 46 -30.03 26.96 3.97
N ILE A 47 -29.48 26.39 5.05
CA ILE A 47 -29.26 24.94 5.18
C ILE A 47 -30.60 24.19 5.06
N VAL A 48 -31.67 24.72 5.67
CA VAL A 48 -33.01 24.08 5.63
C VAL A 48 -33.47 23.89 4.19
N LYS A 49 -33.50 24.97 3.41
CA LYS A 49 -33.91 24.94 2.00
C LYS A 49 -33.03 24.01 1.15
N THR A 50 -31.72 23.99 1.44
CA THR A 50 -30.77 23.16 0.70
C THR A 50 -31.02 21.66 0.95
N VAL A 51 -31.32 21.28 2.20
CA VAL A 51 -31.65 19.91 2.57
C VAL A 51 -33.05 19.53 2.07
N GLU A 52 -34.05 20.41 2.17
CA GLU A 52 -35.39 20.19 1.61
C GLU A 52 -35.34 19.93 0.10
N ALA A 53 -34.53 20.69 -0.64
CA ALA A 53 -34.33 20.47 -2.06
C ALA A 53 -33.68 19.10 -2.35
N ALA A 54 -32.75 18.65 -1.51
CA ALA A 54 -32.14 17.32 -1.62
C ALA A 54 -33.14 16.19 -1.29
N ILE A 55 -34.01 16.38 -0.30
CA ILE A 55 -35.12 15.46 0.01
C ILE A 55 -36.06 15.36 -1.18
N ALA A 56 -36.42 16.49 -1.82
CA ALA A 56 -37.26 16.50 -3.02
C ALA A 56 -36.61 15.73 -4.19
N ARG A 57 -35.27 15.77 -4.31
CA ARG A 57 -34.49 14.98 -5.27
C ARG A 57 -34.26 13.52 -4.84
N LYS A 58 -34.81 13.09 -3.70
CA LYS A 58 -34.66 11.74 -3.12
C LYS A 58 -33.20 11.36 -2.83
N GLU A 59 -32.34 12.34 -2.58
CA GLU A 59 -30.94 12.13 -2.19
C GLU A 59 -30.82 11.57 -0.75
N LEU A 60 -31.84 11.82 0.07
CA LEU A 60 -31.98 11.38 1.46
C LEU A 60 -33.45 11.54 1.92
N PRO A 61 -33.91 10.84 2.96
CA PRO A 61 -35.26 11.04 3.52
C PRO A 61 -35.34 12.27 4.45
N GLY A 62 -34.24 12.60 5.12
CA GLY A 62 -34.14 13.68 6.10
C GLY A 62 -32.75 13.76 6.73
N ALA A 63 -32.51 14.80 7.51
CA ALA A 63 -31.26 14.99 8.24
C ALA A 63 -31.45 15.78 9.55
N VAL A 64 -30.54 15.55 10.50
CA VAL A 64 -30.28 16.47 11.60
C VAL A 64 -28.93 17.14 11.35
N VAL A 65 -28.92 18.47 11.30
CA VAL A 65 -27.71 19.27 11.09
C VAL A 65 -27.49 20.16 12.30
N ALA A 66 -26.31 20.10 12.90
CA ALA A 66 -25.90 20.96 14.00
C ALA A 66 -24.58 21.67 13.66
N VAL A 67 -24.55 22.98 13.93
CA VAL A 67 -23.40 23.86 13.68
C VAL A 67 -23.08 24.57 14.99
N GLY A 68 -21.81 24.62 15.36
CA GLY A 68 -21.43 25.23 16.62
C GLY A 68 -19.97 25.62 16.70
N THR A 69 -19.62 26.10 17.88
CA THR A 69 -18.27 26.51 18.26
C THR A 69 -17.74 25.62 19.38
N GLU A 70 -16.52 25.88 19.86
CA GLU A 70 -16.01 25.26 21.08
C GLU A 70 -16.95 25.44 22.30
N ARG A 71 -17.78 26.49 22.30
CA ARG A 71 -18.59 26.90 23.46
C ARG A 71 -19.97 26.29 23.45
N ALA A 72 -20.61 26.18 22.30
CA ALA A 72 -22.01 25.75 22.19
C ALA A 72 -22.39 25.30 20.77
N VAL A 73 -23.52 24.60 20.68
CA VAL A 73 -24.28 24.47 19.42
C VAL A 73 -24.97 25.80 19.17
N GLU A 74 -24.66 26.44 18.05
CA GLU A 74 -25.14 27.80 17.72
C GLU A 74 -26.40 27.76 16.85
N TRP A 75 -26.55 26.68 16.07
CA TRP A 75 -27.68 26.44 15.19
C TRP A 75 -27.90 24.93 15.01
N GLN A 76 -29.16 24.51 14.97
CA GLN A 76 -29.53 23.13 14.69
C GLN A 76 -30.90 23.07 14.01
N ALA A 77 -31.08 22.13 13.09
CA ALA A 77 -32.37 21.81 12.51
C ALA A 77 -32.55 20.31 12.30
N SER A 78 -33.80 19.84 12.44
CA SER A 78 -34.25 18.51 12.07
C SER A 78 -35.18 18.66 10.87
N ILE A 79 -34.83 18.05 9.74
CA ILE A 79 -35.44 18.33 8.44
C ILE A 79 -35.85 17.00 7.80
N GLY A 80 -37.08 16.93 7.28
CA GLY A 80 -37.58 15.75 6.57
C GLY A 80 -38.07 14.63 7.49
N GLN A 81 -37.91 13.39 7.02
CA GLN A 81 -38.38 12.19 7.69
C GLN A 81 -37.19 11.31 8.07
N ARG A 82 -37.20 10.68 9.25
CA ARG A 82 -36.24 9.61 9.56
C ARG A 82 -36.63 8.30 8.89
N GLN A 83 -37.91 8.11 8.55
CA GLN A 83 -38.42 6.94 7.85
C GLN A 83 -39.44 7.41 6.82
N VAL A 84 -39.33 6.96 5.57
CA VAL A 84 -40.37 7.19 4.54
C VAL A 84 -41.20 5.94 4.23
N GLN A 85 -40.75 4.76 4.67
CA GLN A 85 -41.40 3.47 4.47
C GLN A 85 -41.14 2.57 5.70
N PRO A 86 -42.10 1.71 6.11
CA PRO A 86 -43.41 1.52 5.49
C PRO A 86 -44.38 2.66 5.81
N THR A 87 -44.18 3.31 6.96
CA THR A 87 -44.97 4.47 7.41
C THR A 87 -44.03 5.65 7.62
N PRO A 88 -44.35 6.85 7.12
CA PRO A 88 -43.54 8.03 7.36
C PRO A 88 -43.39 8.34 8.86
N GLU A 89 -42.15 8.59 9.31
CA GLU A 89 -41.85 9.08 10.67
C GLU A 89 -41.01 10.36 10.59
N PRO A 90 -41.43 11.44 11.27
CA PRO A 90 -40.73 12.72 11.19
C PRO A 90 -39.32 12.64 11.77
N MET A 91 -38.42 13.42 11.18
CA MET A 91 -37.08 13.61 11.73
C MET A 91 -37.16 14.45 13.01
N THR A 92 -36.53 13.99 14.09
CA THR A 92 -36.51 14.69 15.39
C THR A 92 -35.08 14.97 15.85
N ALA A 93 -34.90 15.97 16.72
CA ALA A 93 -33.59 16.39 17.21
C ALA A 93 -32.83 15.30 17.97
N ASP A 94 -33.57 14.36 18.56
CA ASP A 94 -33.07 13.24 19.35
C ASP A 94 -32.97 11.92 18.55
N THR A 95 -33.12 11.99 17.22
CA THR A 95 -33.00 10.82 16.34
C THR A 95 -31.59 10.23 16.45
N ILE A 96 -31.53 8.92 16.68
CA ILE A 96 -30.30 8.13 16.77
C ILE A 96 -30.00 7.55 15.40
N PHE A 97 -28.79 7.80 14.89
CA PHE A 97 -28.35 7.34 13.58
C PHE A 97 -27.27 6.28 13.72
N ASP A 98 -27.26 5.30 12.81
CA ASP A 98 -26.05 4.52 12.54
C ASP A 98 -24.97 5.47 11.99
N ALA A 99 -23.90 5.64 12.76
CA ALA A 99 -22.83 6.58 12.46
C ALA A 99 -21.87 6.05 11.38
N ALA A 100 -21.98 4.77 10.99
CA ALA A 100 -21.11 4.09 10.05
C ALA A 100 -19.62 4.39 10.35
N SER A 101 -18.87 4.85 9.36
CA SER A 101 -17.43 5.12 9.49
C SER A 101 -17.04 6.26 10.43
N LEU A 102 -17.97 7.06 10.97
CA LEU A 102 -17.64 7.94 12.09
C LEU A 102 -17.15 7.15 13.33
N THR A 103 -17.50 5.86 13.42
CA THR A 103 -16.97 4.92 14.42
C THR A 103 -15.44 4.94 14.47
N LYS A 104 -14.77 5.03 13.32
CA LYS A 104 -13.30 5.05 13.21
C LYS A 104 -12.69 6.14 14.08
N VAL A 105 -13.23 7.34 13.99
CA VAL A 105 -12.65 8.53 14.61
C VAL A 105 -13.22 8.81 16.00
N VAL A 106 -14.50 8.52 16.23
CA VAL A 106 -15.17 8.78 17.52
C VAL A 106 -14.80 7.72 18.55
N ALA A 107 -14.81 6.43 18.16
CA ALA A 107 -14.55 5.32 19.07
C ALA A 107 -13.09 4.84 18.98
N THR A 108 -12.70 4.27 17.84
CA THR A 108 -11.45 3.51 17.70
C THR A 108 -10.20 4.38 17.83
N THR A 109 -10.14 5.48 17.07
CA THR A 109 -9.00 6.42 17.12
C THR A 109 -8.85 7.02 18.51
N THR A 110 -9.95 7.48 19.12
CA THR A 110 -9.95 7.99 20.50
C THR A 110 -9.39 6.95 21.47
N ALA A 111 -9.87 5.70 21.41
CA ALA A 111 -9.41 4.64 22.29
C ALA A 111 -7.92 4.31 22.10
N VAL A 112 -7.45 4.21 20.87
CA VAL A 112 -6.03 3.99 20.55
C VAL A 112 -5.18 5.13 21.08
N MET A 113 -5.61 6.39 20.89
CA MET A 113 -4.86 7.55 21.37
C MET A 113 -4.85 7.66 22.91
N MET A 114 -5.91 7.24 23.62
CA MET A 114 -5.88 7.12 25.09
C MET A 114 -4.85 6.08 25.56
N LEU A 115 -4.75 4.93 24.87
CA LEU A 115 -3.74 3.93 25.17
C LEU A 115 -2.31 4.41 24.86
N VAL A 116 -2.14 5.31 23.89
CA VAL A 116 -0.88 6.01 23.64
C VAL A 116 -0.55 6.96 24.79
N GLU A 117 -1.51 7.74 25.30
CA GLU A 117 -1.31 8.62 26.47
C GLU A 117 -0.90 7.85 27.72
N GLU A 118 -1.45 6.66 27.90
CA GLU A 118 -1.11 5.76 29.01
C GLU A 118 0.26 5.08 28.86
N GLY A 119 0.97 5.30 27.74
CA GLY A 119 2.24 4.65 27.45
C GLY A 119 2.11 3.16 27.12
N LYS A 120 0.88 2.65 26.90
CA LYS A 120 0.64 1.25 26.55
C LYS A 120 0.87 0.96 25.06
N LEU A 121 0.80 1.99 24.23
CA LEU A 121 1.05 1.92 22.80
C LEU A 121 1.99 3.05 22.37
N ARG A 122 2.82 2.80 21.36
CA ARG A 122 3.47 3.85 20.56
C ARG A 122 2.97 3.78 19.13
N LEU A 123 2.84 4.93 18.48
CA LEU A 123 2.38 4.98 17.07
C LEU A 123 3.30 4.21 16.11
N THR A 124 4.59 4.11 16.44
CA THR A 124 5.60 3.37 15.68
C THR A 124 5.72 1.90 16.08
N ASP A 125 4.93 1.44 17.06
CA ASP A 125 4.89 0.03 17.39
C ASP A 125 4.39 -0.76 16.17
N ARG A 126 5.14 -1.81 15.83
CA ARG A 126 4.71 -2.82 14.87
C ARG A 126 3.47 -3.51 15.39
N VAL A 127 2.47 -3.65 14.53
CA VAL A 127 1.20 -4.30 14.89
C VAL A 127 1.43 -5.74 15.33
N ALA A 128 2.39 -6.43 14.72
CA ALA A 128 2.76 -7.81 15.06
C ALA A 128 3.30 -8.00 16.49
N MET A 129 3.76 -6.94 17.16
CA MET A 129 4.15 -7.05 18.58
C MET A 129 2.95 -7.30 19.49
N HIS A 130 1.77 -6.81 19.07
CA HIS A 130 0.54 -6.91 19.84
C HIS A 130 -0.40 -7.98 19.27
N LEU A 131 -0.34 -8.24 17.96
CA LEU A 131 -1.16 -9.22 17.25
C LEU A 131 -0.25 -10.27 16.56
N PRO A 132 0.17 -11.33 17.28
CA PRO A 132 1.01 -12.38 16.72
C PRO A 132 0.38 -13.04 15.48
N GLY A 133 1.20 -13.32 14.46
CA GLY A 133 0.73 -13.85 13.18
C GLY A 133 0.35 -12.76 12.17
N PHE A 134 0.32 -11.49 12.58
CA PHE A 134 0.13 -10.37 11.66
C PHE A 134 1.34 -10.15 10.75
N GLU A 135 2.54 -10.56 11.14
CA GLU A 135 3.79 -10.32 10.38
C GLU A 135 3.91 -11.08 9.05
N LYS A 136 2.93 -11.94 8.72
CA LYS A 136 2.85 -12.67 7.45
C LYS A 136 2.80 -11.72 6.25
N TYR A 137 3.19 -12.23 5.07
CA TYR A 137 3.03 -11.55 3.77
C TYR A 137 3.63 -10.12 3.72
N GLY A 138 4.80 -9.93 4.32
CA GLY A 138 5.49 -8.62 4.33
C GLY A 138 4.91 -7.58 5.29
N LYS A 139 3.95 -7.95 6.14
CA LYS A 139 3.28 -7.02 7.08
C LYS A 139 4.07 -6.74 8.36
N ARG A 140 5.26 -7.32 8.53
CA ARG A 140 6.10 -7.20 9.74
C ARG A 140 6.34 -5.74 10.17
N ASP A 141 6.54 -4.85 9.21
CA ASP A 141 6.88 -3.44 9.45
C ASP A 141 5.66 -2.50 9.45
N ILE A 142 4.44 -3.04 9.33
CA ILE A 142 3.22 -2.25 9.49
C ILE A 142 3.08 -1.81 10.95
N THR A 143 2.95 -0.51 11.15
CA THR A 143 2.83 0.12 12.47
C THR A 143 1.40 0.54 12.78
N ILE A 144 1.11 0.87 14.05
CA ILE A 144 -0.17 1.44 14.48
C ILE A 144 -0.49 2.72 13.69
N ARG A 145 0.53 3.57 13.41
CA ARG A 145 0.37 4.74 12.54
C ARG A 145 -0.15 4.34 11.17
N HIS A 146 0.45 3.33 10.52
CA HIS A 146 0.03 2.88 9.18
C HIS A 146 -1.44 2.47 9.13
N LEU A 147 -1.92 1.79 10.18
CA LEU A 147 -3.34 1.45 10.28
C LEU A 147 -4.20 2.72 10.41
N LEU A 148 -3.85 3.63 11.32
CA LEU A 148 -4.59 4.87 11.58
C LEU A 148 -4.61 5.81 10.36
N THR A 149 -3.56 5.81 9.52
CA THR A 149 -3.43 6.69 8.35
C THR A 149 -3.86 6.03 7.05
N HIS A 150 -4.30 4.77 7.09
CA HIS A 150 -4.63 4.01 5.89
C HIS A 150 -3.46 3.82 4.92
N THR A 151 -2.23 3.77 5.41
CA THR A 151 -1.00 3.56 4.61
C THR A 151 -0.35 2.20 4.86
N SER A 152 -1.13 1.22 5.31
CA SER A 152 -0.68 -0.16 5.56
C SER A 152 -0.54 -1.01 4.31
N GLY A 153 -1.13 -0.59 3.19
CA GLY A 153 -1.24 -1.38 1.97
C GLY A 153 -2.33 -2.46 2.00
N LEU A 154 -3.03 -2.64 3.12
CA LEU A 154 -4.16 -3.57 3.21
C LEU A 154 -5.32 -3.09 2.33
N ARG A 155 -6.01 -4.04 1.70
CA ARG A 155 -7.15 -3.76 0.83
C ARG A 155 -8.34 -3.14 1.59
N PRO A 156 -9.34 -2.57 0.88
CA PRO A 156 -10.43 -1.85 1.52
C PRO A 156 -11.25 -2.64 2.55
N ASP A 157 -11.61 -3.89 2.26
CA ASP A 157 -12.35 -4.75 3.20
C ASP A 157 -12.10 -6.23 2.89
N LEU A 158 -12.56 -7.14 3.75
CA LEU A 158 -12.52 -8.58 3.54
C LEU A 158 -13.48 -9.01 2.43
N GLU A 159 -13.06 -10.00 1.64
CA GLU A 159 -13.98 -10.69 0.74
C GLU A 159 -15.05 -11.47 1.50
N PHE A 160 -16.28 -11.45 0.99
CA PHE A 160 -17.43 -12.15 1.57
C PHE A 160 -17.66 -13.56 1.01
N ASN A 161 -16.86 -14.00 0.03
CA ASN A 161 -16.95 -15.32 -0.58
C ASN A 161 -15.62 -16.08 -0.40
N PRO A 162 -15.60 -17.30 0.19
CA PRO A 162 -16.72 -17.99 0.83
C PRO A 162 -17.29 -17.22 2.02
N GLU A 163 -18.58 -17.44 2.29
CA GLU A 163 -19.27 -16.78 3.41
C GLU A 163 -18.57 -17.06 4.75
N TRP A 164 -18.50 -16.03 5.59
CA TRP A 164 -17.93 -16.12 6.93
C TRP A 164 -18.71 -15.28 7.93
N ASN A 165 -18.62 -15.66 9.20
CA ASN A 165 -19.18 -14.97 10.34
C ASN A 165 -18.28 -15.17 11.58
N GLY A 166 -18.39 -14.26 12.54
CA GLY A 166 -17.72 -14.31 13.82
C GLY A 166 -16.55 -13.33 13.89
N TYR A 167 -16.47 -12.64 15.02
CA TYR A 167 -15.42 -11.66 15.30
C TYR A 167 -14.01 -12.26 15.11
N ASP A 168 -13.72 -13.42 15.73
CA ASP A 168 -12.39 -14.04 15.66
C ASP A 168 -12.06 -14.54 14.24
N THR A 169 -13.07 -14.97 13.47
CA THR A 169 -12.90 -15.33 12.05
C THR A 169 -12.46 -14.12 11.22
N ALA A 170 -13.09 -12.96 11.44
CA ALA A 170 -12.73 -11.71 10.76
C ALA A 170 -11.29 -11.30 11.09
N ILE A 171 -10.91 -11.37 12.37
CA ILE A 171 -9.54 -11.09 12.80
C ILE A 171 -8.56 -12.06 12.15
N SER A 172 -8.83 -13.37 12.20
CA SER A 172 -7.97 -14.38 11.56
C SER A 172 -7.78 -14.12 10.07
N LYS A 173 -8.84 -13.75 9.35
CA LYS A 173 -8.77 -13.40 7.93
C LYS A 173 -7.93 -12.15 7.69
N ALA A 174 -8.08 -11.11 8.50
CA ALA A 174 -7.27 -9.90 8.40
C ALA A 174 -5.79 -10.13 8.75
N LEU A 175 -5.50 -10.99 9.74
CA LEU A 175 -4.14 -11.44 10.04
C LEU A 175 -3.53 -12.22 8.86
N ASP A 176 -4.34 -12.92 8.07
CA ASP A 176 -3.90 -13.66 6.88
C ASP A 176 -4.02 -12.86 5.56
N GLU A 177 -4.40 -11.59 5.62
CA GLU A 177 -4.59 -10.77 4.42
C GLU A 177 -3.26 -10.38 3.77
N VAL A 178 -3.21 -10.32 2.43
CA VAL A 178 -2.01 -9.89 1.69
C VAL A 178 -2.14 -8.40 1.31
N PRO A 179 -1.18 -7.53 1.66
CA PRO A 179 -1.20 -6.14 1.22
C PRO A 179 -1.15 -6.02 -0.32
N VAL A 180 -1.94 -5.08 -0.87
CA VAL A 180 -2.02 -4.77 -2.31
C VAL A 180 -1.16 -3.54 -2.70
N ALA A 181 -0.44 -2.99 -1.74
CA ALA A 181 0.55 -1.92 -1.90
C ALA A 181 1.61 -2.03 -0.81
N ARG A 182 2.77 -1.40 -1.02
CA ARG A 182 3.76 -1.21 0.05
C ARG A 182 3.21 -0.33 1.17
N ILE A 183 3.78 -0.49 2.35
CA ILE A 183 3.62 0.47 3.43
C ILE A 183 4.00 1.86 2.93
N ASP A 184 3.21 2.88 3.27
CA ASP A 184 3.44 4.28 2.89
C ASP A 184 3.49 4.59 1.39
N GLU A 185 3.20 3.62 0.51
CA GLU A 185 3.17 3.86 -0.93
C GLU A 185 2.02 4.77 -1.33
N ARG A 186 0.83 4.50 -0.78
CA ARG A 186 -0.38 5.29 -0.99
C ARG A 186 -1.40 5.06 0.11
N VAL A 187 -2.31 6.00 0.27
CA VAL A 187 -3.52 5.81 1.10
C VAL A 187 -4.50 4.85 0.42
N ILE A 188 -4.81 3.74 1.09
CA ILE A 188 -5.90 2.82 0.75
C ILE A 188 -6.89 2.82 1.90
N TYR A 189 -8.02 3.51 1.72
CA TYR A 189 -9.08 3.54 2.73
C TYR A 189 -9.58 2.13 3.01
N SER A 190 -9.30 1.64 4.22
CA SER A 190 -9.37 0.22 4.60
C SER A 190 -10.04 0.03 5.95
N ASP A 191 -11.15 -0.68 5.95
CA ASP A 191 -11.87 -1.14 7.13
C ASP A 191 -11.09 -2.18 7.91
N ILE A 192 -10.29 -3.00 7.21
CA ILE A 192 -9.34 -3.97 7.80
C ILE A 192 -8.44 -3.29 8.83
N ASN A 193 -7.88 -2.14 8.47
CA ASN A 193 -7.04 -1.39 9.40
C ASN A 193 -7.76 -1.06 10.70
N PHE A 194 -9.03 -0.68 10.61
CA PHE A 194 -9.77 -0.16 11.76
C PHE A 194 -10.37 -1.24 12.63
N PHE A 195 -10.86 -2.34 12.08
CA PHE A 195 -11.27 -3.44 12.96
C PHE A 195 -10.07 -4.19 13.56
N LEU A 196 -8.89 -4.18 12.92
CA LEU A 196 -7.63 -4.58 13.57
C LEU A 196 -7.25 -3.62 14.71
N LEU A 197 -7.39 -2.30 14.53
CA LEU A 197 -7.17 -1.33 15.62
C LEU A 197 -8.20 -1.50 16.76
N GLY A 198 -9.46 -1.79 16.45
CA GLY A 198 -10.47 -2.12 17.45
C GLY A 198 -10.11 -3.40 18.23
N HIS A 199 -9.55 -4.40 17.56
CA HIS A 199 -9.03 -5.61 18.19
C HIS A 199 -7.78 -5.32 19.04
N LEU A 200 -6.88 -4.47 18.56
CA LEU A 200 -5.72 -4.02 19.32
C LEU A 200 -6.11 -3.36 20.64
N VAL A 201 -7.16 -2.52 20.65
CA VAL A 201 -7.72 -1.95 21.90
C VAL A 201 -8.13 -3.06 22.86
N LYS A 202 -8.83 -4.10 22.37
CA LYS A 202 -9.21 -5.26 23.20
C LYS A 202 -8.01 -5.99 23.78
N VAL A 203 -6.99 -6.27 22.96
CA VAL A 203 -5.77 -6.98 23.40
C VAL A 203 -4.99 -6.18 24.44
N VAL A 204 -4.81 -4.89 24.21
CA VAL A 204 -3.94 -4.04 25.06
C VAL A 204 -4.64 -3.58 26.33
N SER A 205 -5.95 -3.35 26.29
CA SER A 205 -6.70 -2.90 27.46
C SER A 205 -7.33 -4.03 28.27
N GLY A 206 -7.54 -5.20 27.66
CA GLY A 206 -8.33 -6.30 28.22
C GLY A 206 -9.84 -6.10 28.12
N GLU A 207 -10.32 -4.98 27.55
CA GLU A 207 -11.74 -4.65 27.42
C GLU A 207 -12.16 -4.52 25.95
N PRO A 208 -13.32 -5.05 25.53
CA PRO A 208 -13.81 -4.85 24.17
C PRO A 208 -14.08 -3.37 23.89
N LEU A 209 -13.96 -2.98 22.61
CA LEU A 209 -13.98 -1.57 22.18
C LEU A 209 -15.24 -0.81 22.65
N ASP A 210 -16.41 -1.46 22.63
CA ASP A 210 -17.68 -0.88 23.05
C ASP A 210 -17.72 -0.59 24.56
N GLU A 211 -17.24 -1.52 25.39
CA GLU A 211 -17.11 -1.31 26.84
C GLU A 211 -16.08 -0.23 27.17
N PHE A 212 -14.91 -0.29 26.54
CA PHE A 212 -13.83 0.68 26.75
C PHE A 212 -14.31 2.10 26.45
N THR A 213 -14.91 2.31 25.27
CA THR A 213 -15.36 3.64 24.84
C THR A 213 -16.58 4.11 25.61
N ARG A 214 -17.53 3.22 25.98
CA ARG A 214 -18.63 3.59 26.88
C ARG A 214 -18.11 4.14 28.21
N LYS A 215 -17.25 3.39 28.90
CA LYS A 215 -16.76 3.73 30.24
C LYS A 215 -15.86 4.96 30.24
N ARG A 216 -15.04 5.12 29.21
CA ARG A 216 -13.92 6.09 29.23
C ARG A 216 -14.13 7.32 28.35
N VAL A 217 -15.04 7.25 27.38
CA VAL A 217 -15.32 8.35 26.46
C VAL A 217 -16.76 8.82 26.63
N PHE A 218 -17.74 7.95 26.36
CA PHE A 218 -19.14 8.39 26.21
C PHE A 218 -19.79 8.79 27.53
N VAL A 219 -19.70 7.94 28.56
CA VAL A 219 -20.27 8.24 29.89
C VAL A 219 -19.62 9.46 30.52
N PRO A 220 -18.27 9.57 30.61
CA PRO A 220 -17.63 10.74 31.19
C PRO A 220 -17.92 12.03 30.42
N LEU A 221 -17.99 11.96 29.09
CA LEU A 221 -18.30 13.13 28.27
C LEU A 221 -19.80 13.47 28.26
N GLY A 222 -20.66 12.65 28.87
CA GLY A 222 -22.11 12.84 28.89
C GLY A 222 -22.78 12.63 27.54
N MET A 223 -22.22 11.77 26.69
CA MET A 223 -22.80 11.34 25.42
C MET A 223 -23.80 10.20 25.69
N LYS A 224 -25.05 10.55 25.97
CA LYS A 224 -26.04 9.64 26.59
C LYS A 224 -26.68 8.65 25.60
N ASP A 225 -26.70 9.01 24.33
CA ASP A 225 -27.30 8.29 23.23
C ASP A 225 -26.24 7.81 22.19
N THR A 226 -24.96 7.80 22.59
CA THR A 226 -23.87 7.20 21.80
C THR A 226 -23.51 5.82 22.33
N MET A 227 -23.67 4.79 21.49
CA MET A 227 -23.44 3.41 21.91
C MET A 227 -23.26 2.47 20.72
N PHE A 228 -22.63 1.32 20.97
CA PHE A 228 -22.76 0.14 20.12
C PHE A 228 -23.97 -0.68 20.59
N ARG A 229 -24.57 -1.48 19.68
CA ARG A 229 -25.68 -2.41 20.00
C ARG A 229 -26.81 -1.74 20.81
N PRO A 230 -27.45 -0.70 20.25
CA PRO A 230 -28.42 0.06 21.03
C PRO A 230 -29.63 -0.82 21.40
N PRO A 231 -30.18 -0.68 22.62
CA PRO A 231 -31.25 -1.56 23.10
C PRO A 231 -32.57 -1.32 22.37
N ALA A 232 -33.41 -2.36 22.31
CA ALA A 232 -34.71 -2.31 21.64
C ALA A 232 -35.67 -1.23 22.19
N SER A 233 -35.48 -0.80 23.44
CA SER A 233 -36.24 0.30 24.05
C SER A 233 -36.04 1.65 23.35
N LEU A 234 -34.95 1.81 22.60
CA LEU A 234 -34.64 3.03 21.86
C LEU A 234 -35.06 2.96 20.38
N THR A 235 -35.59 1.83 19.89
CA THR A 235 -35.86 1.60 18.46
C THR A 235 -36.71 2.71 17.85
N SER A 236 -37.72 3.23 18.57
CA SER A 236 -38.59 4.31 18.13
C SER A 236 -37.86 5.63 17.84
N ARG A 237 -36.69 5.85 18.44
CA ARG A 237 -35.83 7.03 18.21
C ARG A 237 -34.80 6.79 17.11
N MET A 238 -34.61 5.57 16.63
CA MET A 238 -33.58 5.24 15.65
C MET A 238 -34.06 5.47 14.22
N ALA A 239 -33.21 6.04 13.38
CA ALA A 239 -33.44 6.08 11.94
C ALA A 239 -33.15 4.69 11.34
N PRO A 240 -34.10 4.09 10.57
CA PRO A 240 -33.79 2.90 9.78
C PRO A 240 -32.80 3.24 8.65
N THR A 241 -32.07 2.23 8.18
CA THR A 241 -31.20 2.33 7.00
C THR A 241 -31.88 1.71 5.78
N GLU A 242 -31.35 0.64 5.19
CA GLU A 242 -32.03 -0.03 4.09
C GLU A 242 -32.74 -1.32 4.54
N LYS A 243 -33.60 -1.88 3.68
CA LYS A 243 -34.09 -3.24 3.90
C LYS A 243 -32.94 -4.23 3.83
N CYS A 244 -32.92 -5.15 4.78
CA CYS A 244 -32.17 -6.40 4.71
C CYS A 244 -32.38 -7.05 3.32
N ARG A 245 -31.30 -7.25 2.56
CA ARG A 245 -31.34 -7.97 1.28
C ARG A 245 -31.00 -9.45 1.51
N PRO A 246 -31.50 -10.40 0.70
CA PRO A 246 -31.19 -11.83 0.84
C PRO A 246 -29.68 -12.15 0.89
N ILE A 247 -28.87 -11.36 0.19
CA ILE A 247 -27.40 -11.50 0.14
C ILE A 247 -26.67 -10.80 1.32
N SER A 248 -27.40 -10.08 2.16
CA SER A 248 -26.84 -9.42 3.34
C SER A 248 -26.86 -10.39 4.51
N PHE A 249 -25.76 -10.51 5.26
CA PHE A 249 -25.72 -11.35 6.46
C PHE A 249 -26.16 -10.54 7.70
N PRO A 250 -26.95 -11.10 8.65
CA PRO A 250 -27.62 -12.41 8.64
C PRO A 250 -29.03 -12.38 8.00
N CYS A 251 -29.30 -11.39 7.14
CA CYS A 251 -30.60 -11.06 6.53
C CYS A 251 -31.09 -12.07 5.47
N GLY A 252 -31.22 -13.36 5.80
CA GLY A 252 -31.60 -14.42 4.85
C GLY A 252 -33.07 -14.50 4.43
N GLN A 253 -33.83 -13.39 4.41
CA GLN A 253 -35.28 -13.39 4.10
C GLN A 253 -35.63 -12.55 2.86
N ALA A 254 -36.61 -13.01 2.08
CA ALA A 254 -36.99 -12.44 0.78
C ALA A 254 -37.79 -11.12 0.83
N ASP A 255 -38.43 -10.81 1.96
CA ASP A 255 -39.30 -9.63 2.17
C ASP A 255 -38.58 -8.43 2.82
N GLY A 256 -37.42 -8.68 3.44
CA GLY A 256 -36.45 -7.71 3.93
C GLY A 256 -36.93 -6.86 5.11
N THR A 257 -36.49 -7.20 6.33
CA THR A 257 -36.67 -6.36 7.52
C THR A 257 -35.88 -5.06 7.42
N TRP A 258 -36.41 -3.95 7.92
CA TRP A 258 -35.65 -2.71 7.98
C TRP A 258 -34.50 -2.84 8.97
N LEU A 259 -33.28 -2.53 8.52
CA LEU A 259 -32.13 -2.42 9.40
C LEU A 259 -32.29 -1.20 10.29
N ARG A 260 -32.75 -1.41 11.52
CA ARG A 260 -33.03 -0.39 12.53
C ARG A 260 -32.51 -0.88 13.88
N GLY A 261 -31.57 -0.13 14.47
CA GLY A 261 -30.83 -0.57 15.67
C GLY A 261 -29.81 -1.69 15.42
N VAL A 262 -29.58 -2.03 14.15
CA VAL A 262 -28.57 -2.99 13.68
C VAL A 262 -27.67 -2.25 12.72
N VAL A 263 -26.35 -2.45 12.84
CA VAL A 263 -25.38 -1.75 11.99
C VAL A 263 -25.60 -2.09 10.51
N HIS A 264 -25.48 -1.08 9.66
CA HIS A 264 -25.66 -1.17 8.21
C HIS A 264 -24.48 -1.88 7.55
N ASP A 265 -23.28 -1.67 8.06
CA ASP A 265 -22.04 -2.25 7.54
C ASP A 265 -22.03 -3.79 7.62
N PRO A 266 -21.82 -4.49 6.50
CA PRO A 266 -21.92 -5.95 6.43
C PRO A 266 -20.79 -6.68 7.17
N THR A 267 -19.60 -6.09 7.26
CA THR A 267 -18.45 -6.65 7.98
C THR A 267 -18.67 -6.51 9.48
N ALA A 268 -19.09 -5.34 9.95
CA ALA A 268 -19.41 -5.10 11.35
C ALA A 268 -20.57 -5.99 11.84
N ARG A 269 -21.61 -6.23 11.02
CA ARG A 269 -22.67 -7.20 11.36
C ARG A 269 -22.15 -8.61 11.58
N ARG A 270 -21.20 -9.07 10.74
CA ARG A 270 -20.52 -10.37 10.88
C ARG A 270 -19.56 -10.43 12.08
N MET A 271 -19.17 -9.27 12.60
CA MET A 271 -18.36 -9.11 13.81
C MET A 271 -19.22 -8.77 15.03
N ASP A 272 -20.43 -9.35 15.11
CA ASP A 272 -21.36 -9.18 16.22
C ASP A 272 -21.78 -7.72 16.50
N ASN A 273 -21.79 -6.90 15.45
CA ASN A 273 -22.16 -5.47 15.44
C ASN A 273 -21.17 -4.53 16.18
N VAL A 274 -20.00 -5.04 16.61
CA VAL A 274 -18.96 -4.25 17.26
C VAL A 274 -17.64 -4.39 16.50
N ALA A 275 -17.35 -3.41 15.65
CA ALA A 275 -16.11 -3.37 14.91
C ALA A 275 -15.46 -1.98 15.00
N GLY A 276 -14.15 -1.92 14.78
CA GLY A 276 -13.44 -0.64 14.89
C GLY A 276 -13.71 0.32 13.74
N HIS A 277 -14.28 -0.16 12.63
CA HIS A 277 -14.59 0.66 11.45
C HIS A 277 -16.05 1.12 11.37
N ALA A 278 -16.98 0.41 12.02
CA ALA A 278 -18.43 0.68 12.03
C ALA A 278 -19.13 0.01 13.24
N GLY A 279 -20.37 0.42 13.55
CA GLY A 279 -21.17 -0.16 14.64
C GLY A 279 -21.65 0.85 15.69
N LEU A 280 -21.12 2.07 15.65
CA LEU A 280 -21.52 3.14 16.56
C LEU A 280 -22.84 3.77 16.12
N PHE A 281 -23.76 3.94 17.07
CA PHE A 281 -24.98 4.75 16.94
C PHE A 281 -24.83 6.03 17.75
N THR A 282 -25.38 7.15 17.27
CA THR A 282 -25.24 8.44 17.95
C THR A 282 -26.30 9.46 17.55
N THR A 283 -26.41 10.55 18.32
CA THR A 283 -27.22 11.74 18.01
C THR A 283 -26.34 12.93 17.62
N ALA A 284 -26.97 13.98 17.06
CA ALA A 284 -26.28 15.24 16.77
C ALA A 284 -25.84 15.96 18.05
N ALA A 285 -26.62 15.85 19.12
CA ALA A 285 -26.30 16.44 20.42
C ALA A 285 -25.01 15.84 20.99
N ASP A 286 -24.86 14.52 20.97
CA ASP A 286 -23.68 13.84 21.51
C ASP A 286 -22.43 14.06 20.66
N LEU A 287 -22.53 14.00 19.33
CA LEU A 287 -21.41 14.34 18.46
C LEU A 287 -20.98 15.81 18.61
N SER A 288 -21.91 16.71 18.90
CA SER A 288 -21.58 18.10 19.19
C SER A 288 -20.77 18.23 20.49
N ARG A 289 -21.04 17.40 21.51
CA ARG A 289 -20.21 17.33 22.74
C ARG A 289 -18.81 16.80 22.42
N PHE A 290 -18.71 15.74 21.62
CA PHE A 290 -17.43 15.20 21.16
C PHE A 290 -16.61 16.25 20.37
N ALA A 291 -17.25 16.95 19.44
CA ALA A 291 -16.59 18.00 18.65
C ALA A 291 -16.09 19.16 19.53
N ARG A 292 -16.90 19.59 20.50
CA ARG A 292 -16.52 20.62 21.48
C ARG A 292 -15.37 20.18 22.37
N MET A 293 -15.33 18.90 22.77
CA MET A 293 -14.21 18.34 23.52
C MET A 293 -12.89 18.45 22.74
N LEU A 294 -12.90 18.13 21.44
CA LEU A 294 -11.73 18.28 20.57
C LEU A 294 -11.34 19.76 20.39
N LEU A 295 -12.30 20.65 20.12
CA LEU A 295 -12.04 22.10 20.00
C LEU A 295 -11.49 22.76 21.28
N ASN A 296 -11.75 22.15 22.44
CA ASN A 296 -11.24 22.57 23.74
C ASN A 296 -10.05 21.73 24.21
N GLY A 297 -9.25 21.19 23.27
CA GLY A 297 -7.98 20.53 23.57
C GLY A 297 -8.15 19.28 24.43
N GLY A 298 -9.22 18.52 24.20
CA GLY A 298 -9.44 17.23 24.84
C GLY A 298 -10.31 17.26 26.09
N SER A 299 -10.96 18.40 26.39
CA SER A 299 -11.75 18.57 27.61
C SER A 299 -13.10 19.27 27.38
N LEU A 300 -14.11 18.95 28.18
CA LEU A 300 -15.41 19.61 28.16
C LEU A 300 -16.04 19.57 29.55
N GLU A 301 -16.60 20.69 30.02
CA GLU A 301 -17.38 20.76 31.27
C GLU A 301 -16.65 20.17 32.51
N GLY A 302 -15.33 20.40 32.60
CA GLY A 302 -14.49 19.92 33.70
C GLY A 302 -13.99 18.48 33.55
N VAL A 303 -14.41 17.75 32.51
CA VAL A 303 -13.96 16.39 32.21
C VAL A 303 -12.90 16.41 31.10
N ARG A 304 -11.75 15.77 31.34
CA ARG A 304 -10.70 15.56 30.33
C ARG A 304 -10.78 14.13 29.80
N ILE A 305 -10.91 14.00 28.48
CA ILE A 305 -10.90 12.71 27.77
C ILE A 305 -9.53 12.48 27.12
N LEU A 306 -8.95 13.52 26.54
CA LEU A 306 -7.63 13.48 25.90
C LEU A 306 -6.76 14.65 26.39
N ALA A 307 -5.46 14.48 26.37
CA ALA A 307 -4.49 15.56 26.55
C ALA A 307 -4.48 16.50 25.31
N PRO A 308 -4.16 17.80 25.48
CA PRO A 308 -4.16 18.74 24.37
C PRO A 308 -3.18 18.37 23.25
N LEU A 309 -2.00 17.84 23.60
CA LEU A 309 -1.00 17.38 22.63
C LEU A 309 -1.47 16.16 21.84
N THR A 310 -2.30 15.31 22.44
CA THR A 310 -2.88 14.14 21.76
C THR A 310 -3.90 14.57 20.72
N VAL A 311 -4.77 15.51 21.07
CA VAL A 311 -5.71 16.12 20.11
C VAL A 311 -4.92 16.76 18.97
N ALA A 312 -3.92 17.59 19.28
CA ALA A 312 -3.08 18.21 18.26
C ALA A 312 -2.39 17.18 17.36
N ARG A 313 -1.87 16.08 17.93
CA ARG A 313 -1.18 15.04 17.18
C ARG A 313 -2.12 14.25 16.27
N MET A 314 -3.30 13.85 16.77
CA MET A 314 -4.22 13.01 15.99
C MET A 314 -4.90 13.79 14.85
N THR A 315 -5.00 15.12 14.97
CA THR A 315 -5.63 15.98 13.94
C THR A 315 -4.61 16.70 13.06
N SER A 316 -3.32 16.36 13.15
CA SER A 316 -2.25 16.90 12.28
C SER A 316 -1.86 15.88 11.21
N PRO A 317 -1.39 16.34 10.02
CA PRO A 317 -0.89 15.47 8.97
C PRO A 317 0.06 14.39 9.50
N SER A 318 -0.24 13.14 9.16
CA SER A 318 0.48 11.94 9.61
C SER A 318 0.73 10.94 8.48
N THR A 319 0.34 11.29 7.25
CA THR A 319 0.71 10.59 6.02
C THR A 319 2.14 10.93 5.59
N PRO A 320 2.78 10.09 4.76
CA PRO A 320 4.12 10.35 4.24
C PRO A 320 4.22 11.69 3.50
N PRO A 321 5.39 12.35 3.51
CA PRO A 321 5.64 13.53 2.68
C PRO A 321 5.37 13.22 1.20
N GLY A 322 4.68 14.12 0.50
CA GLY A 322 4.34 13.95 -0.92
C GLY A 322 3.07 13.12 -1.20
N GLU A 323 2.49 12.46 -0.19
CA GLU A 323 1.17 11.83 -0.34
C GLU A 323 0.09 12.92 -0.59
N ARG A 324 -0.66 12.76 -1.68
CA ARG A 324 -1.73 13.69 -2.08
C ARG A 324 -2.94 13.59 -1.16
N ASN A 325 -3.22 12.41 -0.64
CA ASN A 325 -4.31 12.16 0.29
C ASN A 325 -3.86 12.40 1.73
N VAL A 326 -3.86 13.66 2.17
CA VAL A 326 -3.37 14.03 3.50
C VAL A 326 -4.36 13.60 4.56
N ARG A 327 -3.90 12.80 5.53
CA ARG A 327 -4.69 12.34 6.68
C ARG A 327 -3.99 12.60 8.00
N GLY A 328 -4.78 12.80 9.06
CA GLY A 328 -4.32 12.70 10.44
C GLY A 328 -4.32 11.24 10.92
N LEU A 329 -4.20 11.05 12.23
CA LEU A 329 -4.39 9.72 12.83
C LEU A 329 -5.90 9.45 12.89
N GLY A 330 -6.38 8.60 11.98
CA GLY A 330 -7.79 8.29 11.77
C GLY A 330 -8.62 9.38 11.07
N TRP A 331 -8.27 10.65 11.25
CA TRP A 331 -8.99 11.78 10.65
C TRP A 331 -8.61 12.02 9.19
N ASP A 332 -9.60 12.39 8.38
CA ASP A 332 -9.37 12.98 7.07
C ASP A 332 -9.02 14.47 7.22
N ILE A 333 -8.14 14.99 6.38
CA ILE A 333 -7.77 16.41 6.35
C ILE A 333 -7.97 16.92 4.92
N ASN A 334 -7.25 16.32 3.97
CA ASN A 334 -7.30 16.70 2.56
C ASN A 334 -7.02 15.48 1.67
N SER A 335 -7.97 14.54 1.62
CA SER A 335 -7.95 13.42 0.68
C SER A 335 -8.98 13.55 -0.43
N SER A 336 -8.94 12.64 -1.40
CA SER A 336 -10.00 12.49 -2.42
C SER A 336 -11.39 12.28 -1.83
N TYR A 337 -11.50 11.79 -0.59
CA TYR A 337 -12.77 11.64 0.14
C TYR A 337 -13.22 12.93 0.85
N SER A 338 -12.37 13.95 0.93
CA SER A 338 -12.60 15.16 1.74
C SER A 338 -13.45 16.24 1.07
N ALA A 339 -13.82 16.08 -0.21
CA ALA A 339 -14.60 17.06 -0.97
C ALA A 339 -15.91 17.50 -0.27
N ASN A 340 -16.45 16.65 0.60
CA ASN A 340 -17.63 16.93 1.42
C ASN A 340 -17.41 18.00 2.53
N LYS A 341 -16.17 18.43 2.78
CA LYS A 341 -15.83 19.58 3.64
C LYS A 341 -16.17 20.93 3.00
N GLY A 342 -16.54 20.94 1.72
CA GLY A 342 -16.80 22.15 0.96
C GLY A 342 -15.53 22.91 0.60
N ASP A 343 -15.73 24.04 -0.06
CA ASP A 343 -14.71 24.89 -0.66
C ASP A 343 -14.22 25.97 0.31
N LEU A 344 -15.03 26.31 1.32
CA LEU A 344 -14.78 27.44 2.22
C LEU A 344 -14.15 27.06 3.57
N LEU A 345 -14.22 25.80 3.98
CA LEU A 345 -13.54 25.38 5.21
C LEU A 345 -12.02 25.36 5.00
N PRO A 346 -11.21 25.88 5.96
CA PRO A 346 -9.76 25.95 5.83
C PRO A 346 -9.12 24.59 5.53
N ALA A 347 -7.95 24.61 4.86
CA ALA A 347 -7.22 23.40 4.46
C ALA A 347 -6.85 22.48 5.64
N ARG A 348 -6.68 23.05 6.85
CA ARG A 348 -6.35 22.31 8.08
C ARG A 348 -7.58 21.83 8.86
N SER A 349 -8.78 22.01 8.33
CA SER A 349 -9.98 21.38 8.87
C SER A 349 -9.84 19.87 8.78
N PHE A 350 -10.35 19.15 9.77
CA PHE A 350 -10.32 17.71 9.79
C PHE A 350 -11.71 17.14 10.04
N GLY A 351 -11.94 15.93 9.56
CA GLY A 351 -13.27 15.33 9.65
C GLY A 351 -13.31 13.90 9.17
N HIS A 352 -14.52 13.36 9.12
CA HIS A 352 -14.78 12.03 8.61
C HIS A 352 -16.23 11.92 8.14
N THR A 353 -16.50 10.97 7.25
CA THR A 353 -17.84 10.63 6.76
C THR A 353 -18.28 9.24 7.21
N GLY A 354 -19.59 8.97 7.14
CA GLY A 354 -20.16 7.64 7.25
C GLY A 354 -20.97 7.29 6.01
N PHE A 355 -20.93 6.01 5.61
CA PHE A 355 -21.63 5.51 4.43
C PHE A 355 -23.14 5.75 4.52
N THR A 356 -23.73 5.67 5.70
CA THR A 356 -25.16 5.93 5.97
C THR A 356 -25.58 7.39 5.74
N GLY A 357 -24.64 8.30 5.45
CA GLY A 357 -24.89 9.70 5.13
C GLY A 357 -24.43 10.70 6.18
N THR A 358 -23.77 10.20 7.23
CA THR A 358 -23.28 11.01 8.34
C THR A 358 -21.94 11.70 8.00
N SER A 359 -21.65 12.82 8.67
CA SER A 359 -20.31 13.44 8.67
C SER A 359 -20.11 14.33 9.89
N LEU A 360 -18.85 14.44 10.31
CA LEU A 360 -18.38 15.38 11.32
C LEU A 360 -17.15 16.11 10.76
N TRP A 361 -17.22 17.43 10.70
CA TRP A 361 -16.10 18.30 10.34
C TRP A 361 -15.82 19.30 11.46
N ILE A 362 -14.54 19.51 11.75
CA ILE A 362 -14.05 20.41 12.80
C ILE A 362 -12.93 21.24 12.23
N ASP A 363 -12.99 22.54 12.44
CA ASP A 363 -11.94 23.48 12.08
C ASP A 363 -11.41 24.18 13.33
N PRO A 364 -10.18 23.87 13.77
CA PRO A 364 -9.54 24.54 14.90
C PRO A 364 -9.31 26.04 14.69
N GLY A 365 -9.11 26.48 13.44
CA GLY A 365 -8.77 27.87 13.12
C GLY A 365 -9.94 28.83 13.40
N THR A 366 -11.12 28.51 12.89
CA THR A 366 -12.37 29.23 13.17
C THR A 366 -13.05 28.77 14.46
N ARG A 367 -12.51 27.70 15.09
CA ARG A 367 -13.06 26.96 16.22
C ARG A 367 -14.52 26.57 15.98
N THR A 368 -14.79 26.01 14.82
CA THR A 368 -16.13 25.63 14.33
C THR A 368 -16.25 24.12 14.20
N PHE A 369 -17.46 23.59 14.37
CA PHE A 369 -17.79 22.22 13.96
C PHE A 369 -19.11 22.16 13.18
N ILE A 370 -19.23 21.12 12.36
CA ILE A 370 -20.42 20.77 11.58
C ILE A 370 -20.71 19.29 11.80
N VAL A 371 -21.87 19.01 12.36
CA VAL A 371 -22.44 17.66 12.42
C VAL A 371 -23.58 17.59 11.41
N PHE A 372 -23.51 16.63 10.49
CA PHE A 372 -24.58 16.32 9.55
C PHE A 372 -24.91 14.83 9.69
N LEU A 373 -26.12 14.51 10.15
CA LEU A 373 -26.57 13.13 10.32
C LEU A 373 -27.78 12.86 9.45
N SER A 374 -27.69 11.86 8.60
CA SER A 374 -28.80 11.36 7.80
C SER A 374 -28.74 9.84 7.72
N ASN A 375 -29.81 9.25 7.20
CA ASN A 375 -29.91 7.86 6.80
C ASN A 375 -30.15 7.78 5.29
N ARG A 376 -29.22 8.33 4.49
CA ARG A 376 -29.34 8.47 3.02
C ARG A 376 -29.55 7.14 2.28
N VAL A 377 -29.20 6.03 2.91
CA VAL A 377 -29.44 4.68 2.36
C VAL A 377 -30.89 4.22 2.52
N HIS A 378 -31.72 4.91 3.31
CA HIS A 378 -33.15 4.62 3.40
C HIS A 378 -33.90 5.31 2.25
N PRO A 379 -34.83 4.63 1.53
CA PRO A 379 -35.30 3.26 1.77
C PRO A 379 -34.53 2.15 1.02
N ASP A 380 -33.79 2.47 -0.04
CA ASP A 380 -33.39 1.49 -1.07
C ASP A 380 -31.89 1.47 -1.39
N GLY A 381 -31.09 2.17 -0.59
CA GLY A 381 -29.64 2.27 -0.70
C GLY A 381 -29.15 3.28 -1.74
N LYS A 382 -30.04 3.97 -2.47
CA LYS A 382 -29.68 4.78 -3.66
C LYS A 382 -29.34 6.24 -3.38
N GLY A 383 -29.68 6.78 -2.20
CA GLY A 383 -29.41 8.19 -1.89
C GLY A 383 -27.91 8.51 -1.92
N ASP A 384 -27.58 9.76 -2.24
CA ASP A 384 -26.22 10.30 -2.22
C ASP A 384 -26.23 11.73 -1.67
N VAL A 385 -25.43 11.97 -0.63
CA VAL A 385 -25.34 13.24 0.09
C VAL A 385 -23.92 13.83 0.06
N GLY A 386 -23.04 13.37 -0.84
CA GLY A 386 -21.68 13.91 -0.99
C GLY A 386 -21.69 15.40 -1.31
N ALA A 387 -22.35 15.78 -2.41
CA ALA A 387 -22.49 17.18 -2.81
C ALA A 387 -23.32 18.01 -1.82
N LEU A 388 -24.35 17.41 -1.20
CA LEU A 388 -25.16 18.06 -0.18
C LEU A 388 -24.32 18.48 1.04
N ARG A 389 -23.49 17.57 1.56
CA ARG A 389 -22.59 17.85 2.70
C ARG A 389 -21.63 19.01 2.38
N ALA A 390 -21.05 19.01 1.18
CA ALA A 390 -20.20 20.12 0.71
C ALA A 390 -20.96 21.46 0.68
N ARG A 391 -22.18 21.47 0.13
CA ARG A 391 -23.02 22.69 0.09
C ARG A 391 -23.38 23.19 1.49
N VAL A 392 -23.73 22.29 2.40
CA VAL A 392 -23.98 22.64 3.81
C VAL A 392 -22.72 23.23 4.44
N ALA A 393 -21.55 22.63 4.22
CA ALA A 393 -20.28 23.14 4.72
C ALA A 393 -19.94 24.53 4.15
N ASN A 394 -20.22 24.79 2.87
CA ASN A 394 -20.09 26.11 2.27
C ASN A 394 -21.03 27.15 2.89
N ILE A 395 -22.29 26.78 3.15
CA ILE A 395 -23.22 27.69 3.83
C ILE A 395 -22.69 28.05 5.23
N VAL A 396 -22.14 27.07 5.95
CA VAL A 396 -21.52 27.32 7.27
C VAL A 396 -20.28 28.20 7.14
N GLY A 397 -19.35 27.87 6.25
CA GLY A 397 -18.13 28.66 6.01
C GLY A 397 -18.46 30.10 5.65
N GLY A 398 -19.44 30.31 4.76
CA GLY A 398 -19.93 31.63 4.39
C GLY A 398 -20.71 32.35 5.50
N ALA A 399 -21.15 31.66 6.56
CA ALA A 399 -21.83 32.26 7.69
C ALA A 399 -20.85 32.75 8.79
N ILE A 400 -19.58 32.35 8.75
CA ILE A 400 -18.58 32.77 9.76
C ILE A 400 -18.27 34.26 9.60
N ARG A 401 -18.53 35.05 10.66
CA ARG A 401 -18.37 36.51 10.65
C ARG A 401 -16.96 37.00 10.92
N VAL A 402 -16.15 36.19 11.59
CA VAL A 402 -14.76 36.50 11.92
C VAL A 402 -13.88 35.49 11.20
N ALA A 403 -13.34 35.88 10.06
CA ALA A 403 -12.33 35.09 9.39
C ALA A 403 -11.05 35.11 10.24
N PRO A 404 -10.38 33.96 10.46
CA PRO A 404 -9.04 33.97 11.04
C PRO A 404 -8.11 34.77 10.12
N ALA A 405 -7.08 35.40 10.70
CA ALA A 405 -6.02 36.02 9.90
C ALA A 405 -5.51 35.00 8.86
N PRO A 406 -5.24 35.42 7.61
CA PRO A 406 -4.67 34.53 6.62
C PRO A 406 -3.38 33.96 7.21
N VAL A 407 -3.37 32.65 7.44
CA VAL A 407 -2.14 31.95 7.78
C VAL A 407 -1.33 31.96 6.48
N VAL A 408 -0.39 32.90 6.38
CA VAL A 408 0.65 32.87 5.35
C VAL A 408 1.41 31.58 5.59
N ASP A 409 1.32 30.67 4.63
CA ASP A 409 1.93 29.36 4.71
C ASP A 409 3.45 29.48 4.50
N THR A 410 4.18 29.93 5.53
CA THR A 410 5.65 29.92 5.53
C THR A 410 6.20 28.56 5.98
N HIS A 411 5.33 27.59 6.23
CA HIS A 411 5.70 26.23 6.55
C HIS A 411 5.03 25.30 5.54
N ASP A 412 5.56 25.38 4.32
CA ASP A 412 5.59 24.23 3.45
C ASP A 412 6.09 23.02 4.25
N PHE A 413 5.18 22.11 4.59
CA PHE A 413 5.48 20.89 5.32
C PHE A 413 6.32 19.91 4.48
N SER A 414 6.78 20.32 3.29
CA SER A 414 7.91 19.69 2.61
C SER A 414 9.21 19.74 3.41
N ALA A 415 9.35 20.68 4.36
CA ALA A 415 10.61 20.93 5.08
C ALA A 415 10.68 20.36 6.52
N VAL A 416 9.60 19.79 7.06
CA VAL A 416 9.68 18.98 8.29
C VAL A 416 9.59 17.51 7.89
N GLY A 417 10.70 17.02 7.34
CA GLY A 417 10.94 15.58 7.28
C GLY A 417 10.77 14.97 8.68
N PRO A 418 10.48 13.66 8.79
CA PRO A 418 10.48 13.01 10.08
C PRO A 418 11.86 13.20 10.73
N SER A 419 11.96 14.10 11.71
CA SER A 419 12.89 13.93 12.82
C SER A 419 12.41 12.72 13.60
N GLY A 420 12.76 11.56 13.06
CA GLY A 420 12.28 10.26 13.47
C GLY A 420 13.02 9.22 12.64
N THR A 421 14.30 9.07 12.96
CA THR A 421 15.25 8.09 12.44
C THR A 421 15.49 8.15 10.93
N VAL A 422 16.70 8.59 10.55
CA VAL A 422 17.48 7.85 9.54
C VAL A 422 17.18 6.39 9.81
N GLY A 423 16.41 5.74 8.93
CA GLY A 423 16.01 4.35 9.10
C GLY A 423 17.24 3.61 9.57
N GLY A 424 17.17 3.07 10.79
CA GLY A 424 18.29 2.32 11.34
C GLY A 424 18.69 1.36 10.25
N ARG A 425 19.95 1.45 9.78
CA ARG A 425 20.51 0.57 8.76
C ARG A 425 19.88 -0.80 8.97
N SER A 426 19.02 -1.24 8.03
CA SER A 426 18.46 -2.58 8.11
C SER A 426 19.67 -3.47 8.36
N THR A 427 19.66 -4.23 9.45
CA THR A 427 20.78 -5.14 9.69
C THR A 427 20.83 -6.01 8.45
N PRO A 428 21.93 -6.00 7.67
CA PRO A 428 21.95 -6.65 6.38
C PRO A 428 21.46 -8.08 6.57
N LEU A 429 20.44 -8.46 5.80
CA LEU A 429 19.97 -9.83 5.77
C LEU A 429 21.19 -10.68 5.44
N ARG A 430 21.57 -11.61 6.33
CA ARG A 430 22.67 -12.52 6.04
C ARG A 430 22.17 -13.61 5.10
N THR A 431 21.88 -13.22 3.86
CA THR A 431 21.37 -14.09 2.81
C THR A 431 22.39 -15.20 2.55
N MET A 432 21.88 -16.43 2.48
CA MET A 432 22.62 -17.58 1.97
C MET A 432 22.05 -17.92 0.60
N THR A 433 22.88 -17.78 -0.44
CA THR A 433 22.51 -18.17 -1.81
C THR A 433 22.36 -19.69 -1.92
N GLY A 434 21.81 -20.19 -3.03
CA GLY A 434 21.66 -21.63 -3.24
C GLY A 434 22.99 -22.40 -3.10
N ILE A 435 24.11 -21.83 -3.57
CA ILE A 435 25.43 -22.45 -3.37
C ILE A 435 25.88 -22.45 -1.90
N ASP A 436 25.59 -21.38 -1.14
CA ASP A 436 25.92 -21.33 0.30
C ASP A 436 25.11 -22.36 1.09
N VAL A 437 23.83 -22.54 0.74
CA VAL A 437 22.95 -23.54 1.35
C VAL A 437 23.43 -24.94 1.01
N LEU A 438 23.75 -25.20 -0.25
CA LEU A 438 24.25 -26.49 -0.70
C LEU A 438 25.59 -26.84 -0.04
N GLN A 439 26.50 -25.88 0.08
CA GLN A 439 27.79 -26.06 0.76
C GLN A 439 27.60 -26.32 2.26
N ALA A 440 26.69 -25.60 2.93
CA ALA A 440 26.38 -25.83 4.34
C ALA A 440 25.80 -27.23 4.62
N GLU A 441 25.16 -27.83 3.62
CA GLU A 441 24.64 -29.20 3.66
C GLU A 441 25.70 -30.25 3.22
N GLY A 442 26.97 -29.86 3.04
CA GLY A 442 28.04 -30.75 2.60
C GLY A 442 27.83 -31.29 1.18
N PHE A 443 27.09 -30.55 0.33
CA PHE A 443 26.70 -30.94 -1.02
C PHE A 443 25.89 -32.24 -1.10
N ALA A 444 25.24 -32.65 0.01
CA ALA A 444 24.54 -33.94 0.10
C ALA A 444 23.50 -34.16 -1.01
N ARG A 445 22.82 -33.10 -1.47
CA ARG A 445 21.81 -33.17 -2.53
C ARG A 445 22.36 -33.63 -3.89
N LEU A 446 23.66 -33.42 -4.13
CA LEU A 446 24.32 -33.73 -5.40
C LEU A 446 25.34 -34.88 -5.30
N ALA A 447 25.41 -35.55 -4.15
CA ALA A 447 26.39 -36.61 -3.92
C ALA A 447 26.28 -37.73 -4.97
N GLY A 448 27.42 -38.09 -5.58
CA GLY A 448 27.50 -39.15 -6.59
C GLY A 448 26.95 -38.79 -7.97
N ARG A 449 26.46 -37.55 -8.18
CA ARG A 449 25.96 -37.08 -9.48
C ARG A 449 27.09 -36.68 -10.43
N LYS A 450 26.86 -36.85 -11.73
CA LYS A 450 27.74 -36.36 -12.79
C LYS A 450 27.19 -35.04 -13.34
N ILE A 451 27.88 -33.97 -12.99
CA ILE A 451 27.36 -32.60 -13.06
C ILE A 451 27.85 -31.87 -14.30
N GLY A 452 26.93 -31.30 -15.07
CA GLY A 452 27.20 -30.17 -15.96
C GLY A 452 26.85 -28.86 -15.24
N LEU A 453 27.78 -27.91 -15.17
CA LEU A 453 27.57 -26.66 -14.42
C LEU A 453 27.41 -25.48 -15.38
N LEU A 454 26.18 -24.95 -15.48
CA LEU A 454 25.88 -23.67 -16.14
C LEU A 454 26.15 -22.51 -15.17
N THR A 455 27.24 -21.80 -15.38
CA THR A 455 27.68 -20.72 -14.49
C THR A 455 28.52 -19.67 -15.22
N ASN A 456 28.94 -18.64 -14.49
CA ASN A 456 29.95 -17.66 -14.89
C ASN A 456 30.69 -17.15 -13.64
N HIS A 457 31.43 -16.06 -13.76
CA HIS A 457 32.21 -15.44 -12.67
C HIS A 457 31.35 -14.91 -11.51
N THR A 458 30.03 -14.79 -11.67
CA THR A 458 29.09 -14.43 -10.60
C THR A 458 28.71 -15.62 -9.71
N GLY A 459 28.91 -16.85 -10.21
CA GLY A 459 28.72 -18.08 -9.45
C GLY A 459 29.76 -18.19 -8.35
N ARG A 460 29.45 -17.61 -7.19
CA ARG A 460 30.33 -17.55 -6.02
C ARG A 460 29.58 -17.79 -4.72
N THR A 461 30.29 -18.41 -3.79
CA THR A 461 29.92 -18.50 -2.37
C THR A 461 30.06 -17.14 -1.70
N ARG A 462 29.46 -16.99 -0.52
CA ARG A 462 29.63 -15.82 0.36
C ARG A 462 31.09 -15.57 0.76
N GLY A 463 31.91 -16.62 0.79
CA GLY A 463 33.36 -16.52 1.03
C GLY A 463 34.17 -16.03 -0.18
N GLY A 464 33.52 -15.80 -1.33
CA GLY A 464 34.16 -15.37 -2.57
C GLY A 464 34.72 -16.49 -3.42
N GLN A 465 34.68 -17.75 -2.96
CA GLN A 465 35.10 -18.91 -3.75
C GLN A 465 34.13 -19.12 -4.92
N SER A 466 34.65 -19.41 -6.12
CA SER A 466 33.81 -19.73 -7.28
C SER A 466 33.08 -21.06 -7.08
N THR A 467 31.88 -21.19 -7.64
CA THR A 467 31.10 -22.42 -7.58
C THR A 467 31.81 -23.59 -8.27
N ILE A 468 32.57 -23.30 -9.34
CA ILE A 468 33.46 -24.25 -10.01
C ILE A 468 34.47 -24.83 -9.01
N ASP A 469 35.20 -23.96 -8.30
CA ASP A 469 36.20 -24.38 -7.33
C ASP A 469 35.59 -25.11 -6.13
N ALA A 470 34.43 -24.65 -5.65
CA ALA A 470 33.73 -25.29 -4.54
C ALA A 470 33.29 -26.72 -4.91
N PHE A 471 32.82 -26.93 -6.15
CA PHE A 471 32.39 -28.23 -6.62
C PHE A 471 33.56 -29.17 -6.88
N VAL A 472 34.64 -28.69 -7.51
CA VAL A 472 35.84 -29.52 -7.76
C VAL A 472 36.55 -29.91 -6.46
N ALA A 473 36.51 -29.05 -5.43
CA ALA A 473 37.08 -29.37 -4.12
C ALA A 473 36.22 -30.39 -3.32
N ALA A 474 34.94 -30.55 -3.66
CA ALA A 474 34.03 -31.45 -2.96
C ALA A 474 34.21 -32.90 -3.45
N LYS A 475 34.81 -33.75 -2.60
CA LYS A 475 35.17 -35.15 -2.95
C LYS A 475 33.97 -36.04 -3.32
N ASN A 476 32.75 -35.65 -2.97
CA ASN A 476 31.51 -36.38 -3.24
C ASN A 476 30.82 -35.95 -4.55
N LEU A 477 31.38 -35.00 -5.29
CA LEU A 477 30.85 -34.50 -6.56
C LEU A 477 31.76 -34.87 -7.73
N THR A 478 31.16 -35.06 -8.92
CA THR A 478 31.92 -35.24 -10.17
C THR A 478 31.45 -34.19 -11.17
N VAL A 479 32.28 -33.17 -11.45
CA VAL A 479 32.00 -32.17 -12.48
C VAL A 479 32.55 -32.68 -13.82
N VAL A 480 31.69 -32.76 -14.84
CA VAL A 480 32.03 -33.31 -16.16
C VAL A 480 32.35 -32.21 -17.16
N ALA A 481 31.53 -31.16 -17.20
CA ALA A 481 31.71 -30.04 -18.11
C ALA A 481 31.14 -28.74 -17.53
N LEU A 482 31.63 -27.62 -18.04
CA LEU A 482 31.15 -26.28 -17.74
C LEU A 482 30.37 -25.73 -18.93
N PHE A 483 29.34 -24.94 -18.64
CA PHE A 483 28.53 -24.25 -19.64
C PHE A 483 28.52 -22.77 -19.27
N SER A 484 28.78 -21.91 -20.24
CA SER A 484 28.80 -20.46 -20.02
C SER A 484 27.72 -19.75 -20.85
N PRO A 485 26.97 -18.80 -20.27
CA PRO A 485 26.01 -18.00 -21.00
C PRO A 485 26.70 -16.84 -21.74
N GLU A 486 25.93 -15.81 -22.10
CA GLU A 486 26.43 -14.51 -22.56
C GLU A 486 27.54 -13.96 -21.65
N HIS A 487 28.59 -13.38 -22.26
CA HIS A 487 29.84 -12.90 -21.64
C HIS A 487 30.84 -14.00 -21.18
N GLY A 488 30.50 -15.28 -21.37
CA GLY A 488 31.39 -16.41 -21.11
C GLY A 488 31.67 -16.69 -19.62
N ILE A 489 32.50 -17.69 -19.35
CA ILE A 489 32.72 -18.21 -17.99
C ILE A 489 33.39 -17.19 -17.04
N ARG A 490 34.13 -16.21 -17.58
CA ARG A 490 34.85 -15.18 -16.82
C ARG A 490 34.18 -13.80 -16.85
N GLY A 491 33.22 -13.57 -17.76
CA GLY A 491 32.43 -12.34 -17.81
C GLY A 491 33.16 -11.08 -18.27
N ILE A 492 34.29 -11.21 -18.97
CA ILE A 492 35.17 -10.08 -19.33
C ILE A 492 34.82 -9.51 -20.72
N LEU A 493 34.12 -10.27 -21.57
CA LEU A 493 33.92 -9.94 -22.98
C LEU A 493 32.49 -9.43 -23.25
N ASP A 494 32.36 -8.36 -24.03
CA ASP A 494 31.08 -7.82 -24.55
C ASP A 494 30.85 -8.30 -26.01
N GLU A 495 31.28 -9.53 -26.32
CA GLU A 495 31.25 -10.17 -27.64
C GLU A 495 31.00 -11.70 -27.52
N ASP A 496 30.81 -12.39 -28.67
CA ASP A 496 30.66 -13.85 -28.72
C ASP A 496 31.92 -14.57 -28.20
N VAL A 497 31.73 -15.49 -27.25
CA VAL A 497 32.83 -16.27 -26.64
C VAL A 497 32.79 -17.71 -27.16
N PRO A 498 33.87 -18.26 -27.72
CA PRO A 498 33.91 -19.65 -28.17
C PRO A 498 34.06 -20.64 -27.00
N SER A 499 33.71 -21.91 -27.25
CA SER A 499 34.04 -23.02 -26.34
C SER A 499 35.55 -23.13 -26.12
N SER A 500 35.95 -23.52 -24.92
CA SER A 500 37.37 -23.53 -24.48
C SER A 500 37.59 -24.57 -23.37
N VAL A 501 38.73 -24.47 -22.67
CA VAL A 501 39.06 -25.32 -21.51
C VAL A 501 39.35 -24.43 -20.32
N ASP A 502 38.84 -24.80 -19.15
CA ASP A 502 39.10 -24.08 -17.91
C ASP A 502 40.55 -24.29 -17.47
N GLU A 503 41.34 -23.22 -17.45
CA GLU A 503 42.79 -23.26 -17.22
C GLU A 503 43.19 -23.93 -15.90
N LYS A 504 42.34 -23.87 -14.88
CA LYS A 504 42.65 -24.36 -13.53
C LYS A 504 42.23 -25.81 -13.32
N THR A 505 41.08 -26.19 -13.86
CA THR A 505 40.46 -27.51 -13.63
C THR A 505 40.63 -28.48 -14.78
N GLY A 506 40.99 -27.97 -15.97
CA GLY A 506 41.07 -28.76 -17.21
C GLY A 506 39.72 -29.18 -17.79
N LEU A 507 38.60 -28.70 -17.22
CA LEU A 507 37.26 -29.02 -17.69
C LEU A 507 36.93 -28.31 -19.00
N THR A 508 36.23 -29.00 -19.90
CA THR A 508 35.68 -28.40 -21.13
C THR A 508 34.63 -27.34 -20.78
N ILE A 509 34.71 -26.18 -21.44
CA ILE A 509 33.73 -25.10 -21.37
C ILE A 509 32.96 -25.04 -22.68
N HIS A 510 31.65 -25.28 -22.64
CA HIS A 510 30.73 -25.10 -23.76
C HIS A 510 30.09 -23.71 -23.70
N SER A 511 30.24 -22.92 -24.76
CA SER A 511 29.55 -21.64 -24.88
C SER A 511 28.10 -21.83 -25.33
N LEU A 512 27.15 -21.27 -24.58
CA LEU A 512 25.72 -21.27 -24.88
C LEU A 512 25.23 -19.89 -25.36
N TYR A 513 26.07 -19.19 -26.13
CA TYR A 513 25.74 -17.88 -26.71
C TYR A 513 26.15 -17.78 -28.19
N GLY A 514 25.68 -16.73 -28.89
CA GLY A 514 25.93 -16.54 -30.31
C GLY A 514 25.18 -17.58 -31.18
N LYS A 515 25.92 -18.36 -31.97
CA LYS A 515 25.37 -19.39 -32.88
C LYS A 515 24.76 -20.60 -32.15
N THR A 516 25.17 -20.86 -30.91
CA THR A 516 24.75 -22.04 -30.15
C THR A 516 24.19 -21.60 -28.82
N ARG A 517 22.85 -21.49 -28.71
CA ARG A 517 22.15 -21.08 -27.48
C ARG A 517 21.49 -22.23 -26.71
N ARG A 518 21.55 -23.44 -27.29
CA ARG A 518 20.93 -24.67 -26.80
C ARG A 518 22.01 -25.70 -26.52
N VAL A 519 21.77 -26.57 -25.54
CA VAL A 519 22.69 -27.68 -25.26
C VAL A 519 22.45 -28.81 -26.27
N THR A 520 23.52 -29.38 -26.83
CA THR A 520 23.40 -30.48 -27.81
C THR A 520 23.52 -31.85 -27.11
N PRO A 521 23.00 -32.94 -27.72
CA PRO A 521 23.21 -34.30 -27.22
C PRO A 521 24.67 -34.62 -26.86
N GLU A 522 25.61 -34.15 -27.67
CA GLU A 522 27.05 -34.40 -27.53
C GLU A 522 27.60 -33.70 -26.28
N MET A 523 27.15 -32.47 -26.01
CA MET A 523 27.54 -31.73 -24.82
C MET A 523 27.04 -32.36 -23.52
N LEU A 524 25.95 -33.14 -23.58
CA LEU A 524 25.33 -33.80 -22.43
C LEU A 524 25.91 -35.20 -22.14
N GLN A 525 26.88 -35.67 -22.93
CA GLN A 525 27.46 -37.00 -22.74
C GLN A 525 28.10 -37.15 -21.36
N GLY A 526 27.65 -38.16 -20.61
CA GLY A 526 28.16 -38.44 -19.28
C GLY A 526 27.61 -37.55 -18.17
N ILE A 527 26.67 -36.64 -18.45
CA ILE A 527 26.01 -35.78 -17.47
C ILE A 527 24.63 -36.37 -17.11
N ASP A 528 24.33 -36.47 -15.83
CA ASP A 528 23.01 -36.85 -15.32
C ASP A 528 22.26 -35.71 -14.62
N THR A 529 22.97 -34.64 -14.25
CA THR A 529 22.44 -33.49 -13.53
C THR A 529 23.05 -32.20 -14.07
N MET A 530 22.20 -31.27 -14.50
CA MET A 530 22.58 -29.90 -14.85
C MET A 530 22.35 -28.99 -13.66
N VAL A 531 23.40 -28.28 -13.21
CA VAL A 531 23.31 -27.31 -12.13
C VAL A 531 23.41 -25.90 -12.72
N VAL A 532 22.51 -25.01 -12.32
CA VAL A 532 22.51 -23.60 -12.74
C VAL A 532 22.87 -22.71 -11.56
N ASP A 533 23.92 -21.89 -11.72
CA ASP A 533 24.33 -20.89 -10.73
C ASP A 533 24.77 -19.60 -11.42
N LEU A 534 23.83 -18.66 -11.59
CA LEU A 534 24.00 -17.41 -12.31
C LEU A 534 23.32 -16.26 -11.57
N GLN A 535 23.97 -15.10 -11.53
CA GLN A 535 23.37 -13.86 -11.03
C GLN A 535 22.69 -13.10 -12.19
N ASP A 536 21.36 -13.07 -12.19
CA ASP A 536 20.54 -12.22 -13.08
C ASP A 536 20.37 -10.80 -12.50
N ILE A 537 19.65 -9.92 -13.19
CA ILE A 537 19.39 -8.53 -12.79
C ILE A 537 17.91 -8.14 -12.69
N GLY A 538 16.97 -9.04 -13.00
CA GLY A 538 15.54 -8.78 -12.84
C GLY A 538 14.84 -8.08 -14.02
N ALA A 539 15.46 -8.11 -15.20
CA ALA A 539 14.94 -7.51 -16.42
C ALA A 539 14.76 -8.55 -17.52
N ARG A 540 13.58 -8.60 -18.16
CA ARG A 540 13.15 -9.63 -19.13
C ARG A 540 14.16 -9.92 -20.24
N PHE A 541 14.81 -8.89 -20.74
CA PHE A 541 15.75 -9.00 -21.86
C PHE A 541 17.21 -9.24 -21.42
N TYR A 542 17.45 -9.47 -20.13
CA TYR A 542 18.71 -10.01 -19.64
C TYR A 542 18.71 -11.53 -19.81
N THR A 543 19.61 -12.07 -20.62
CA THR A 543 19.38 -13.34 -21.31
C THR A 543 19.61 -14.61 -20.48
N TYR A 544 20.05 -14.48 -19.22
CA TYR A 544 20.34 -15.65 -18.37
C TYR A 544 19.08 -16.47 -18.05
N MET A 545 17.92 -15.82 -17.87
CA MET A 545 16.65 -16.52 -17.74
C MET A 545 16.26 -17.32 -19.00
N SER A 546 16.65 -16.84 -20.18
CA SER A 546 16.37 -17.53 -21.44
C SER A 546 17.29 -18.74 -21.63
N ALA A 547 18.56 -18.63 -21.22
CA ALA A 547 19.47 -19.78 -21.15
C ALA A 547 18.91 -20.89 -20.24
N LEU A 548 18.40 -20.50 -19.06
CA LEU A 548 17.70 -21.42 -18.15
C LEU A 548 16.47 -22.07 -18.81
N GLY A 549 15.63 -21.28 -19.48
CA GLY A 549 14.46 -21.78 -20.19
C GLY A 549 14.79 -22.82 -21.26
N TYR A 550 15.79 -22.56 -22.10
CA TYR A 550 16.25 -23.52 -23.11
C TYR A 550 16.89 -24.75 -22.49
N LEU A 551 17.67 -24.60 -21.41
CA LEU A 551 18.24 -25.74 -20.70
C LEU A 551 17.15 -26.68 -20.16
N LEU A 552 16.06 -26.14 -19.61
CA LEU A 552 14.92 -26.94 -19.16
C LEU A 552 14.31 -27.74 -20.32
N GLU A 553 14.09 -27.10 -21.47
CA GLU A 553 13.55 -27.75 -22.68
C GLU A 553 14.46 -28.86 -23.18
N ASP A 554 15.76 -28.59 -23.32
CA ASP A 554 16.72 -29.49 -23.94
C ASP A 554 17.02 -30.73 -23.06
N THR A 555 16.83 -30.61 -21.73
CA THR A 555 17.08 -31.69 -20.75
C THR A 555 15.84 -32.54 -20.45
N ALA A 556 14.63 -31.98 -20.57
CA ALA A 556 13.38 -32.65 -20.20
C ALA A 556 13.19 -34.00 -20.91
N SER A 557 13.39 -34.03 -22.23
CA SER A 557 13.23 -35.25 -23.04
C SER A 557 14.23 -36.37 -22.72
N ARG A 558 15.29 -36.06 -21.97
CA ARG A 558 16.42 -36.97 -21.67
C ARG A 558 16.43 -37.47 -20.23
N GLY A 559 15.49 -36.99 -19.39
CA GLY A 559 15.45 -37.33 -17.98
C GLY A 559 16.63 -36.81 -17.16
N ILE A 560 17.39 -35.84 -17.69
CA ILE A 560 18.47 -35.16 -16.96
C ILE A 560 17.84 -34.18 -15.97
N GLU A 561 18.26 -34.24 -14.72
CA GLU A 561 17.75 -33.34 -13.68
C GLU A 561 18.34 -31.94 -13.82
N VAL A 562 17.52 -30.90 -13.65
CA VAL A 562 17.99 -29.50 -13.57
C VAL A 562 17.86 -29.02 -12.12
N VAL A 563 18.97 -28.59 -11.54
CA VAL A 563 19.05 -28.05 -10.18
C VAL A 563 19.44 -26.57 -10.25
N VAL A 564 18.55 -25.68 -9.80
CA VAL A 564 18.84 -24.25 -9.76
C VAL A 564 19.34 -23.87 -8.38
N LEU A 565 20.57 -23.34 -8.29
CA LEU A 565 21.10 -22.71 -7.09
C LEU A 565 20.63 -21.27 -7.07
N ASP A 566 19.57 -21.01 -6.32
CA ASP A 566 18.86 -19.76 -6.48
C ASP A 566 19.63 -18.55 -5.91
N ARG A 567 19.42 -17.39 -6.53
CA ARG A 567 20.09 -16.13 -6.18
C ARG A 567 19.10 -14.96 -6.11
N PRO A 568 19.42 -13.90 -5.33
CA PRO A 568 18.55 -12.74 -5.22
C PRO A 568 18.27 -12.09 -6.57
N ASN A 569 17.04 -11.61 -6.77
CA ASN A 569 16.80 -10.58 -7.75
C ASN A 569 17.34 -9.24 -7.18
N PRO A 570 18.36 -8.60 -7.80
CA PRO A 570 19.05 -7.48 -7.16
C PRO A 570 18.21 -6.21 -7.07
N ILE A 571 17.21 -6.07 -7.94
CA ILE A 571 16.25 -4.96 -7.94
C ILE A 571 14.93 -5.36 -7.28
N ASN A 572 15.02 -6.22 -6.27
CA ASN A 572 13.94 -6.81 -5.48
C ASN A 572 13.00 -7.77 -6.23
N GLY A 573 12.25 -8.55 -5.45
CA GLY A 573 11.33 -9.59 -5.90
C GLY A 573 9.85 -9.17 -5.90
N TRP A 574 9.48 -7.93 -5.65
CA TRP A 574 8.05 -7.57 -5.60
C TRP A 574 7.65 -6.52 -6.64
N GLN A 575 8.51 -5.55 -7.00
CA GLN A 575 8.17 -4.56 -8.02
C GLN A 575 8.05 -5.23 -9.39
N VAL A 576 6.94 -4.93 -10.04
CA VAL A 576 6.62 -5.34 -11.40
C VAL A 576 6.42 -4.07 -12.20
N GLU A 577 6.96 -4.03 -13.41
CA GLU A 577 6.78 -2.85 -14.24
C GLU A 577 6.93 -3.14 -15.74
N GLY A 578 6.11 -2.47 -16.53
CA GLY A 578 6.30 -2.36 -17.96
C GLY A 578 5.40 -3.28 -18.77
N PRO A 579 5.33 -3.07 -20.09
CA PRO A 579 4.47 -3.88 -20.94
C PRO A 579 5.02 -5.30 -21.07
N LYS A 580 4.12 -6.27 -21.23
CA LYS A 580 4.46 -7.59 -21.76
C LYS A 580 4.84 -7.48 -23.26
N PRO A 581 5.58 -8.45 -23.83
CA PRO A 581 5.90 -8.46 -25.25
C PRO A 581 4.65 -8.47 -26.13
N ASP A 582 4.72 -7.81 -27.28
CA ASP A 582 3.67 -7.82 -28.29
C ASP A 582 3.33 -9.27 -28.70
N PRO A 583 2.06 -9.57 -29.05
CA PRO A 583 1.67 -10.86 -29.58
C PRO A 583 2.50 -11.23 -30.82
N LEU A 584 2.83 -12.52 -30.96
CA LEU A 584 3.43 -13.05 -32.17
C LEU A 584 2.37 -13.66 -33.08
N PRO A 585 2.59 -13.68 -34.42
CA PRO A 585 1.79 -14.50 -35.32
C PRO A 585 1.76 -15.96 -34.86
N GLU A 586 0.67 -16.65 -35.17
CA GLU A 586 0.53 -18.07 -34.86
C GLU A 586 1.68 -18.88 -35.48
N GLY A 587 2.29 -19.76 -34.67
CA GLY A 587 3.44 -20.57 -35.09
C GLY A 587 4.82 -19.89 -35.04
N ALA A 588 4.90 -18.59 -34.75
CA ALA A 588 6.20 -17.91 -34.61
C ALA A 588 6.83 -18.16 -33.24
N GLU A 589 8.14 -18.44 -33.22
CA GLU A 589 8.90 -18.63 -31.98
C GLU A 589 9.22 -17.30 -31.29
N ARG A 590 9.17 -17.32 -29.95
CA ARG A 590 9.57 -16.18 -29.12
C ARG A 590 11.08 -15.94 -29.22
N SER A 591 11.48 -14.67 -29.18
CA SER A 591 12.89 -14.29 -29.24
C SER A 591 13.62 -14.62 -27.93
N TYR A 592 14.94 -14.74 -28.01
CA TYR A 592 15.80 -15.01 -26.85
C TYR A 592 15.78 -13.91 -25.78
N ILE A 593 15.31 -12.70 -26.11
CA ILE A 593 15.16 -11.55 -25.20
C ILE A 593 13.72 -11.38 -24.68
N ALA A 594 12.81 -12.28 -25.06
CA ALA A 594 11.40 -12.27 -24.67
C ALA A 594 10.85 -13.69 -24.53
N TYR A 595 11.54 -14.52 -23.74
CA TYR A 595 11.28 -15.97 -23.62
C TYR A 595 9.84 -16.30 -23.21
N PHE A 596 9.23 -15.51 -22.31
CA PHE A 596 7.89 -15.77 -21.77
C PHE A 596 6.86 -14.70 -22.20
N PRO A 597 5.67 -15.10 -22.71
CA PRO A 597 4.78 -14.21 -23.46
C PRO A 597 4.07 -13.13 -22.63
N THR A 598 3.84 -13.36 -21.33
CA THR A 598 3.13 -12.41 -20.45
C THR A 598 4.06 -11.72 -19.45
N MET A 599 5.37 -11.93 -19.57
CA MET A 599 6.34 -11.37 -18.64
C MET A 599 6.57 -9.87 -18.89
N PRO A 600 6.34 -8.99 -17.92
CA PRO A 600 6.63 -7.57 -18.03
C PRO A 600 8.15 -7.32 -18.04
N VAL A 601 8.57 -6.10 -18.38
CA VAL A 601 10.00 -5.75 -18.49
C VAL A 601 10.73 -5.99 -17.17
N ARG A 602 10.21 -5.47 -16.06
CA ARG A 602 10.66 -5.78 -14.70
C ARG A 602 9.71 -6.83 -14.11
N HIS A 603 10.20 -8.05 -13.93
CA HIS A 603 9.35 -9.20 -13.60
C HIS A 603 9.28 -9.53 -12.10
N GLY A 604 10.27 -9.10 -11.30
CA GLY A 604 10.33 -9.29 -9.86
C GLY A 604 10.30 -10.77 -9.43
N MET A 605 11.13 -11.62 -10.03
CA MET A 605 11.27 -13.04 -9.67
C MET A 605 12.73 -13.45 -9.65
N THR A 606 13.11 -14.46 -8.87
CA THR A 606 14.44 -15.07 -8.93
C THR A 606 14.54 -16.08 -10.08
N LEU A 607 15.74 -16.56 -10.42
CA LEU A 607 15.90 -17.59 -11.45
C LEU A 607 15.24 -18.93 -11.03
N GLY A 608 15.27 -19.29 -9.74
CA GLY A 608 14.58 -20.47 -9.22
C GLY A 608 13.07 -20.38 -9.37
N GLU A 609 12.47 -19.22 -9.08
CA GLU A 609 11.04 -18.98 -9.27
C GLU A 609 10.66 -18.98 -10.76
N LEU A 610 11.50 -18.38 -11.62
CA LEU A 610 11.32 -18.41 -13.06
C LEU A 610 11.42 -19.83 -13.63
N ALA A 611 12.34 -20.66 -13.13
CA ALA A 611 12.45 -22.06 -13.55
C ALA A 611 11.14 -22.82 -13.29
N ARG A 612 10.54 -22.65 -12.11
CA ARG A 612 9.25 -23.27 -11.75
C ARG A 612 8.13 -22.79 -12.66
N LEU A 613 8.05 -21.47 -12.87
CA LEU A 613 7.03 -20.86 -13.74
C LEU A 613 7.17 -21.36 -15.17
N PHE A 614 8.38 -21.37 -15.74
CA PHE A 614 8.61 -21.83 -17.11
C PHE A 614 8.29 -23.31 -17.27
N ASN A 615 8.72 -24.16 -16.33
CA ASN A 615 8.50 -25.59 -16.42
C ASN A 615 7.00 -25.94 -16.46
N GLU A 616 6.20 -25.27 -15.62
CA GLU A 616 4.76 -25.51 -15.52
C GLU A 616 3.98 -24.82 -16.65
N GLU A 617 4.11 -23.50 -16.80
CA GLU A 617 3.26 -22.71 -17.71
C GLU A 617 3.59 -22.97 -19.19
N ARG A 618 4.81 -23.45 -19.50
CA ARG A 618 5.16 -23.91 -20.87
C ARG A 618 5.10 -25.42 -21.03
N ARG A 619 4.67 -26.17 -20.00
CA ARG A 619 4.52 -27.63 -20.01
C ARG A 619 5.78 -28.36 -20.47
N ILE A 620 6.94 -27.92 -19.98
CA ILE A 620 8.24 -28.44 -20.40
C ILE A 620 8.43 -29.88 -19.90
N GLY A 621 7.99 -30.17 -18.67
CA GLY A 621 8.12 -31.50 -18.07
C GLY A 621 9.54 -31.85 -17.63
N ALA A 622 10.41 -30.85 -17.40
CA ALA A 622 11.75 -31.06 -16.89
C ALA A 622 11.71 -31.56 -15.44
N LYS A 623 12.63 -32.46 -15.08
CA LYS A 623 12.87 -32.85 -13.68
C LYS A 623 13.63 -31.71 -13.00
N LEU A 624 12.89 -30.80 -12.37
CA LEU A 624 13.42 -29.57 -11.78
C LEU A 624 13.46 -29.65 -10.25
N SER A 625 14.59 -29.25 -9.66
CA SER A 625 14.69 -28.90 -8.24
C SER A 625 15.35 -27.53 -8.05
N VAL A 626 14.99 -26.84 -6.97
CA VAL A 626 15.55 -25.53 -6.62
C VAL A 626 16.17 -25.63 -5.23
N VAL A 627 17.43 -25.21 -5.10
CA VAL A 627 18.05 -24.99 -3.79
C VAL A 627 17.71 -23.57 -3.36
N GLU A 628 16.64 -23.45 -2.57
CA GLU A 628 16.14 -22.18 -2.06
C GLU A 628 17.19 -21.44 -1.23
N MET A 629 17.22 -20.12 -1.40
CA MET A 629 17.99 -19.24 -0.52
C MET A 629 17.47 -19.28 0.92
N ARG A 630 18.34 -18.94 1.88
CA ARG A 630 17.91 -18.64 3.27
C ARG A 630 18.12 -17.16 3.56
N ASN A 631 17.20 -16.59 4.33
CA ASN A 631 17.23 -15.20 4.80
C ASN A 631 17.09 -14.10 3.72
N TRP A 632 16.75 -14.43 2.48
CA TRP A 632 16.34 -13.41 1.50
C TRP A 632 14.83 -13.17 1.58
N SER A 633 14.41 -11.91 1.48
CA SER A 633 13.01 -11.49 1.38
C SER A 633 12.78 -10.73 0.08
N ARG A 634 11.55 -10.76 -0.44
CA ARG A 634 11.24 -10.17 -1.76
C ARG A 634 11.41 -8.65 -1.82
N ASP A 635 11.35 -7.96 -0.69
CA ASP A 635 11.51 -6.52 -0.59
C ASP A 635 12.98 -6.09 -0.55
N ALA A 636 13.90 -7.01 -0.26
CA ALA A 636 15.32 -6.75 -0.14
C ALA A 636 15.94 -6.38 -1.49
N TRP A 637 16.64 -5.24 -1.51
CA TRP A 637 17.57 -4.87 -2.56
C TRP A 637 18.92 -5.56 -2.37
N TRP A 638 19.74 -5.59 -3.41
CA TRP A 638 21.05 -6.27 -3.35
C TRP A 638 21.92 -5.83 -2.15
N ASP A 639 22.00 -4.54 -1.91
CA ASP A 639 22.80 -3.93 -0.82
C ASP A 639 22.30 -4.31 0.57
N GLU A 640 21.09 -4.85 0.69
CA GLU A 640 20.51 -5.34 1.95
C GLU A 640 20.79 -6.83 2.19
N THR A 641 21.36 -7.55 1.22
CA THR A 641 21.61 -9.00 1.28
C THR A 641 22.94 -9.40 1.91
N ALA A 642 23.81 -8.43 2.22
CA ALA A 642 25.20 -8.64 2.63
C ALA A 642 26.06 -9.43 1.62
N LEU A 643 25.60 -9.63 0.38
CA LEU A 643 26.37 -10.29 -0.68
C LEU A 643 27.27 -9.30 -1.41
N MET A 644 28.46 -9.76 -1.81
CA MET A 644 29.37 -8.98 -2.64
C MET A 644 28.80 -8.83 -4.05
N TRP A 645 28.68 -7.59 -4.55
CA TRP A 645 28.34 -7.35 -5.95
C TRP A 645 29.50 -7.80 -6.85
N VAL A 646 29.22 -8.71 -7.77
CA VAL A 646 30.12 -9.10 -8.85
C VAL A 646 29.41 -8.76 -10.15
N ASN A 647 30.01 -7.89 -10.96
CA ASN A 647 29.41 -7.36 -12.17
C ASN A 647 28.84 -8.46 -13.07
N PRO A 648 27.51 -8.61 -13.22
CA PRO A 648 26.96 -9.70 -14.03
C PRO A 648 27.36 -9.64 -15.50
N SER A 649 27.68 -8.45 -16.01
CA SER A 649 28.27 -8.21 -17.33
C SER A 649 29.28 -7.04 -17.27
N PRO A 650 30.12 -6.83 -18.31
CA PRO A 650 31.10 -5.74 -18.33
C PRO A 650 30.51 -4.33 -18.12
N ASN A 651 29.25 -4.15 -18.53
CA ASN A 651 28.52 -2.88 -18.43
C ASN A 651 27.49 -2.86 -17.28
N MET A 652 27.42 -3.90 -16.44
CA MET A 652 26.53 -3.98 -15.28
C MET A 652 27.35 -3.98 -13.99
N ARG A 653 27.83 -2.80 -13.63
CA ARG A 653 28.91 -2.56 -12.66
C ARG A 653 28.43 -2.24 -11.25
N ASN A 654 27.16 -1.89 -11.07
CA ASN A 654 26.61 -1.57 -9.76
C ASN A 654 25.08 -1.70 -9.71
N LEU A 655 24.53 -1.56 -8.51
CA LEU A 655 23.09 -1.65 -8.25
C LEU A 655 22.27 -0.53 -8.90
N THR A 656 22.82 0.68 -9.03
CA THR A 656 22.14 1.80 -9.71
C THR A 656 21.90 1.44 -11.19
N GLN A 657 22.88 0.85 -11.85
CA GLN A 657 22.77 0.36 -13.22
C GLN A 657 21.68 -0.70 -13.33
N ALA A 658 21.67 -1.69 -12.44
CA ALA A 658 20.61 -2.71 -12.42
C ALA A 658 19.23 -2.09 -12.21
N THR A 659 19.14 -1.07 -11.35
CA THR A 659 17.89 -0.34 -11.06
C THR A 659 17.36 0.41 -12.28
N MET A 660 18.25 1.05 -13.04
CA MET A 660 17.87 1.84 -14.23
C MET A 660 17.73 1.00 -15.50
N TYR A 661 18.39 -0.15 -15.58
CA TYR A 661 18.46 -1.00 -16.77
C TYR A 661 17.09 -1.41 -17.35
N PRO A 662 16.05 -1.76 -16.56
CA PRO A 662 14.72 -2.04 -17.10
C PRO A 662 14.17 -0.90 -17.98
N GLY A 663 14.53 0.35 -17.71
CA GLY A 663 14.16 1.50 -18.51
C GLY A 663 15.16 1.85 -19.59
N VAL A 664 16.40 2.10 -19.17
CA VAL A 664 17.47 2.58 -20.06
C VAL A 664 17.88 1.53 -21.08
N GLY A 665 17.98 0.27 -20.66
CA GLY A 665 18.22 -0.86 -21.55
C GLY A 665 17.07 -1.09 -22.52
N ALA A 666 15.81 -0.90 -22.09
CA ALA A 666 14.64 -1.10 -22.95
C ALA A 666 14.60 -0.13 -24.14
N VAL A 667 15.30 1.01 -24.03
CA VAL A 667 15.40 2.03 -25.07
C VAL A 667 16.77 2.09 -25.76
N GLU A 668 17.69 1.17 -25.47
CA GLU A 668 19.09 1.29 -25.91
C GLU A 668 19.27 1.23 -27.44
N TYR A 669 18.32 0.64 -28.16
CA TYR A 669 18.36 0.60 -29.63
C TYR A 669 17.76 1.83 -30.31
N ALA A 670 17.32 2.83 -29.54
CA ALA A 670 16.72 4.04 -30.07
C ALA A 670 17.77 5.05 -30.60
N ASN A 671 18.80 4.62 -31.34
CA ASN A 671 19.96 5.42 -31.78
C ASN A 671 20.55 6.40 -30.73
N LEU A 672 20.58 5.99 -29.46
CA LEU A 672 21.14 6.76 -28.34
C LEU A 672 22.34 6.03 -27.74
N SER A 673 23.34 6.79 -27.27
CA SER A 673 24.33 6.24 -26.36
C SER A 673 23.73 6.12 -24.97
N VAL A 674 23.66 4.90 -24.43
CA VAL A 674 23.27 4.63 -23.03
C VAL A 674 24.48 4.63 -22.08
N GLY A 675 25.59 5.27 -22.47
CA GLY A 675 26.81 5.37 -21.65
C GLY A 675 27.74 4.15 -21.73
N ARG A 676 27.47 3.15 -22.58
CA ARG A 676 28.49 2.12 -22.91
C ARG A 676 29.75 2.80 -23.44
N GLY A 677 30.93 2.26 -23.12
CA GLY A 677 32.20 2.92 -23.44
C GLY A 677 32.56 4.10 -22.52
N THR A 678 31.81 4.32 -21.43
CA THR A 678 32.13 5.31 -20.39
C THR A 678 32.32 4.65 -19.01
N ASP A 679 32.54 5.46 -17.98
CA ASP A 679 32.63 5.03 -16.59
C ASP A 679 31.26 4.65 -15.99
N ALA A 680 30.15 5.21 -16.49
CA ALA A 680 28.80 4.94 -15.98
C ALA A 680 27.79 4.51 -17.08
N PRO A 681 27.93 3.29 -17.65
CA PRO A 681 26.91 2.71 -18.52
C PRO A 681 25.55 2.61 -17.82
N PHE A 682 24.46 2.79 -18.55
CA PHE A 682 23.06 2.79 -18.10
C PHE A 682 22.66 3.83 -17.04
N GLU A 683 23.61 4.63 -16.55
CA GLU A 683 23.35 5.77 -15.65
C GLU A 683 23.22 7.10 -16.41
N ARG A 684 23.32 7.05 -17.73
CA ARG A 684 23.19 8.21 -18.62
C ARG A 684 22.63 7.83 -19.99
N ILE A 685 22.07 8.83 -20.67
CA ILE A 685 21.67 8.77 -22.09
C ILE A 685 22.10 10.04 -22.80
N GLY A 686 22.54 9.94 -24.06
CA GLY A 686 22.85 11.11 -24.89
C GLY A 686 23.14 10.77 -26.35
N ALA A 687 23.33 11.82 -27.14
CA ALA A 687 23.74 11.74 -28.55
C ALA A 687 24.41 13.07 -28.98
N PRO A 688 25.15 13.12 -30.09
CA PRO A 688 25.79 14.34 -30.58
C PRO A 688 24.80 15.46 -30.96
N TRP A 689 23.55 15.09 -31.24
CA TRP A 689 22.49 15.99 -31.67
C TRP A 689 21.51 16.39 -30.55
N ILE A 690 21.73 15.90 -29.32
CA ILE A 690 20.91 16.27 -28.15
C ILE A 690 21.48 17.53 -27.51
N ASP A 691 20.59 18.43 -27.07
CA ASP A 691 20.88 19.44 -26.06
C ASP A 691 20.55 18.85 -24.68
N GLY A 692 21.57 18.63 -23.85
CA GLY A 692 21.40 18.01 -22.55
C GLY A 692 20.61 18.87 -21.55
N THR A 693 20.71 20.19 -21.66
CA THR A 693 20.03 21.14 -20.77
C THR A 693 18.54 21.11 -21.03
N LEU A 694 18.13 21.24 -22.30
CA LEU A 694 16.72 21.19 -22.69
C LEU A 694 16.07 19.85 -22.33
N LEU A 695 16.78 18.74 -22.54
CA LEU A 695 16.28 17.41 -22.20
C LEU A 695 16.12 17.24 -20.67
N ALA A 696 17.09 17.72 -19.89
CA ALA A 696 17.00 17.67 -18.43
C ALA A 696 15.87 18.55 -17.88
N GLU A 697 15.69 19.76 -18.41
CA GLU A 697 14.61 20.67 -18.02
C GLU A 697 13.23 20.06 -18.28
N GLU A 698 13.02 19.52 -19.48
CA GLU A 698 11.77 18.87 -19.85
C GLU A 698 11.45 17.69 -18.92
N LEU A 699 12.41 16.79 -18.71
CA LEU A 699 12.18 15.60 -17.90
C LEU A 699 12.03 15.94 -16.41
N ASN A 700 12.71 16.97 -15.90
CA ASN A 700 12.52 17.42 -14.52
C ASN A 700 11.15 18.10 -14.33
N ALA A 701 10.62 18.79 -15.35
CA ALA A 701 9.27 19.38 -15.29
C ALA A 701 8.16 18.32 -15.14
N ARG A 702 8.42 17.07 -15.55
CA ARG A 702 7.52 15.93 -15.36
C ARG A 702 7.37 15.50 -13.89
N ASN A 703 8.25 15.94 -12.99
CA ASN A 703 8.24 15.60 -11.57
C ASN A 703 8.11 14.08 -11.31
N LEU A 704 8.91 13.28 -12.03
CA LEU A 704 8.87 11.82 -11.91
C LEU A 704 9.34 11.37 -10.51
N PRO A 705 8.59 10.49 -9.81
CA PRO A 705 8.99 10.00 -8.50
C PRO A 705 10.33 9.25 -8.53
N GLY A 706 11.17 9.54 -7.55
CA GLY A 706 12.40 8.78 -7.31
C GLY A 706 13.57 9.05 -8.25
N ILE A 707 13.50 10.05 -9.13
CA ILE A 707 14.57 10.40 -10.08
C ILE A 707 14.72 11.89 -10.31
N ARG A 708 15.94 12.33 -10.58
CA ARG A 708 16.29 13.65 -11.12
C ARG A 708 17.24 13.49 -12.31
N PHE A 709 17.17 14.43 -13.23
CA PHE A 709 17.99 14.45 -14.44
C PHE A 709 18.94 15.63 -14.41
N TYR A 710 20.22 15.38 -14.71
CA TYR A 710 21.23 16.43 -14.79
C TYR A 710 21.86 16.47 -16.18
N PRO A 711 22.01 17.65 -16.80
CA PRO A 711 22.67 17.75 -18.09
C PRO A 711 24.14 17.37 -17.97
N ILE A 712 24.64 16.59 -18.93
CA ILE A 712 26.05 16.19 -19.00
C ILE A 712 26.56 16.22 -20.44
N MET A 713 27.90 16.24 -20.56
CA MET A 713 28.62 15.92 -21.78
C MET A 713 29.50 14.71 -21.55
N PHE A 714 29.62 13.83 -22.55
CA PHE A 714 30.47 12.64 -22.47
C PHE A 714 30.85 12.15 -23.87
N THR A 715 31.96 11.43 -23.97
CA THR A 715 32.43 10.80 -25.21
C THR A 715 32.60 9.30 -24.97
N PRO A 716 31.76 8.44 -25.59
CA PRO A 716 31.92 6.99 -25.52
C PRO A 716 33.23 6.54 -26.18
N SER A 717 34.00 5.67 -25.51
CA SER A 717 35.19 5.04 -26.11
C SER A 717 34.88 3.78 -26.95
N SER A 718 33.63 3.31 -26.91
CA SER A 718 33.12 2.16 -27.66
C SER A 718 31.60 2.26 -27.81
N SER A 719 31.00 1.35 -28.60
CA SER A 719 29.55 1.29 -28.86
C SER A 719 29.02 2.50 -29.66
N VAL A 720 27.73 2.84 -29.47
CA VAL A 720 27.03 3.91 -30.19
C VAL A 720 27.68 5.27 -29.91
N TYR A 721 27.98 6.02 -30.98
CA TYR A 721 28.70 7.30 -30.95
C TYR A 721 30.12 7.22 -30.39
N LYS A 722 30.83 6.11 -30.64
CA LYS A 722 32.24 5.97 -30.33
C LYS A 722 33.05 7.16 -30.86
N ASP A 723 33.86 7.73 -29.98
CA ASP A 723 34.76 8.87 -30.22
C ASP A 723 34.04 10.19 -30.61
N GLU A 724 32.71 10.24 -30.53
CA GLU A 724 31.91 11.44 -30.78
C GLU A 724 31.44 12.09 -29.47
N ALA A 725 31.55 13.41 -29.36
CA ALA A 725 31.06 14.16 -28.21
C ALA A 725 29.52 14.13 -28.18
N CYS A 726 28.95 13.60 -27.10
CA CYS A 726 27.52 13.55 -26.84
C CYS A 726 27.16 14.55 -25.74
N GLN A 727 26.00 15.20 -25.86
CA GLN A 727 25.31 15.76 -24.71
C GLN A 727 24.09 14.91 -24.37
N GLY A 728 23.63 15.05 -23.13
CA GLY A 728 22.46 14.33 -22.66
C GLY A 728 22.25 14.50 -21.17
N ILE A 729 21.79 13.42 -20.52
CA ILE A 729 21.37 13.43 -19.13
C ILE A 729 22.04 12.32 -18.33
N TYR A 730 22.38 12.62 -17.08
CA TYR A 730 22.76 11.67 -16.04
C TYR A 730 21.59 11.48 -15.07
N PHE A 731 21.37 10.24 -14.62
CA PHE A 731 20.27 9.89 -13.72
C PHE A 731 20.72 9.92 -12.26
N ILE A 732 20.03 10.70 -11.43
CA ILE A 732 20.17 10.63 -9.97
C ILE A 732 18.93 9.94 -9.41
N VAL A 733 19.09 8.70 -8.96
CA VAL A 733 18.04 7.97 -8.24
C VAL A 733 17.92 8.56 -6.84
N THR A 734 16.82 9.25 -6.58
CA THR A 734 16.54 9.91 -5.29
C THR A 734 15.71 9.03 -4.35
N ASP A 735 14.90 8.13 -4.91
CA ASP A 735 14.15 7.12 -4.18
C ASP A 735 13.92 5.89 -5.08
N ARG A 736 14.70 4.83 -4.86
CA ARG A 736 14.59 3.57 -5.61
C ARG A 736 13.28 2.83 -5.40
N THR A 737 12.56 3.11 -4.32
CA THR A 737 11.28 2.47 -3.97
C THR A 737 10.15 3.08 -4.78
N ALA A 738 10.13 4.41 -4.94
CA ALA A 738 9.14 5.12 -5.74
C ALA A 738 9.43 5.10 -7.24
N LEU A 739 10.68 4.81 -7.62
CA LEU A 739 11.12 4.81 -9.02
C LEU A 739 10.40 3.75 -9.87
N ARG A 740 9.93 4.20 -11.04
CA ARG A 740 9.40 3.38 -12.14
C ARG A 740 10.34 3.47 -13.35
N PRO A 741 11.46 2.70 -13.40
CA PRO A 741 12.47 2.82 -14.47
C PRO A 741 11.92 2.60 -15.88
N VAL A 742 10.99 1.66 -16.10
CA VAL A 742 10.46 1.40 -17.45
C VAL A 742 9.68 2.60 -17.97
N ARG A 743 8.89 3.24 -17.10
CA ARG A 743 8.25 4.53 -17.40
C ARG A 743 9.28 5.61 -17.71
N VAL A 744 10.38 5.71 -16.96
CA VAL A 744 11.45 6.69 -17.25
C VAL A 744 12.00 6.50 -18.67
N GLY A 745 12.23 5.27 -19.12
CA GLY A 745 12.62 4.98 -20.51
C GLY A 745 11.62 5.54 -21.53
N LEU A 746 10.32 5.34 -21.30
CA LEU A 746 9.26 5.86 -22.17
C LEU A 746 9.19 7.40 -22.16
N GLU A 747 9.38 8.03 -21.00
CA GLU A 747 9.42 9.49 -20.84
C GLU A 747 10.60 10.09 -21.62
N ILE A 748 11.77 9.43 -21.60
CA ILE A 748 12.95 9.83 -22.38
C ILE A 748 12.65 9.79 -23.88
N ILE A 749 12.04 8.71 -24.37
CA ILE A 749 11.66 8.57 -25.79
C ILE A 749 10.70 9.68 -26.21
N ALA A 750 9.65 9.93 -25.43
CA ALA A 750 8.68 10.98 -25.72
C ALA A 750 9.30 12.38 -25.70
N ALA A 751 10.14 12.68 -24.69
CA ALA A 751 10.82 13.97 -24.56
C ALA A 751 11.77 14.22 -25.74
N ILE A 752 12.57 13.23 -26.12
CA ILE A 752 13.51 13.33 -27.24
C ILE A 752 12.77 13.48 -28.57
N ALA A 753 11.71 12.69 -28.80
CA ALA A 753 10.90 12.80 -30.04
C ALA A 753 10.31 14.19 -30.21
N ARG A 754 9.88 14.83 -29.11
CA ARG A 754 9.29 16.17 -29.12
C ARG A 754 10.33 17.29 -29.26
N LEU A 755 11.45 17.20 -28.54
CA LEU A 755 12.50 18.23 -28.53
C LEU A 755 13.37 18.21 -29.81
N PHE A 756 13.59 17.01 -30.37
CA PHE A 756 14.51 16.80 -31.50
C PHE A 756 13.80 16.04 -32.64
N PRO A 757 12.77 16.65 -33.26
CA PRO A 757 11.94 15.99 -34.26
C PRO A 757 12.77 15.47 -35.45
N GLY A 758 12.49 14.24 -35.88
CA GLY A 758 13.15 13.60 -37.03
C GLY A 758 14.56 13.04 -36.77
N LYS A 759 15.09 13.12 -35.53
CA LYS A 759 16.40 12.57 -35.17
C LYS A 759 16.35 11.19 -34.52
N LEU A 760 15.26 10.89 -33.80
CA LEU A 760 15.10 9.64 -33.05
C LEU A 760 14.69 8.48 -33.97
N GLU A 761 15.44 7.39 -33.91
CA GLU A 761 15.17 6.16 -34.65
C GLU A 761 14.95 4.98 -33.70
N LEU A 762 13.73 4.40 -33.66
CA LEU A 762 13.39 3.30 -32.75
C LEU A 762 13.72 1.90 -33.28
N ARG A 763 14.80 1.74 -34.06
CA ARG A 763 15.10 0.45 -34.70
C ARG A 763 15.26 -0.64 -33.64
N ARG A 764 14.45 -1.69 -33.69
CA ARG A 764 14.45 -2.80 -32.72
C ARG A 764 14.16 -2.38 -31.27
N THR A 765 13.89 -1.13 -30.95
CA THR A 765 13.57 -0.71 -29.57
C THR A 765 12.36 -1.47 -29.02
N ALA A 766 11.35 -1.68 -29.87
CA ALA A 766 10.17 -2.47 -29.53
C ALA A 766 10.49 -3.92 -29.10
N THR A 767 11.62 -4.51 -29.54
CA THR A 767 11.96 -5.89 -29.14
C THR A 767 12.39 -5.98 -27.68
N LEU A 768 13.01 -4.93 -27.13
CA LEU A 768 13.40 -4.87 -25.72
C LEU A 768 12.27 -4.31 -24.86
N PHE A 769 11.69 -3.18 -25.26
CA PHE A 769 10.58 -2.54 -24.56
C PHE A 769 9.36 -3.46 -24.48
N GLY A 770 9.05 -4.15 -25.58
CA GLY A 770 7.97 -5.13 -25.67
C GLY A 770 6.69 -4.60 -26.31
N SER A 771 6.58 -3.30 -26.60
CA SER A 771 5.41 -2.76 -27.31
C SER A 771 5.80 -1.72 -28.36
N ALA A 772 5.61 -2.05 -29.63
CA ALA A 772 5.80 -1.13 -30.74
C ALA A 772 4.73 -0.02 -30.76
N ASP A 773 3.48 -0.37 -30.44
CA ASP A 773 2.34 0.57 -30.39
C ASP A 773 2.59 1.70 -29.40
N GLN A 774 2.95 1.37 -28.15
CA GLN A 774 3.13 2.39 -27.12
C GLN A 774 4.32 3.30 -27.41
N LEU A 775 5.41 2.76 -27.95
CA LEU A 775 6.55 3.58 -28.38
C LEU A 775 6.16 4.54 -29.51
N ALA A 776 5.38 4.07 -30.50
CA ALA A 776 4.90 4.92 -31.58
C ALA A 776 3.97 6.03 -31.07
N ARG A 777 3.03 5.69 -30.19
CA ARG A 777 2.09 6.66 -29.58
C ARG A 777 2.79 7.71 -28.73
N ALA A 778 3.81 7.29 -27.97
CA ALA A 778 4.67 8.20 -27.22
C ALA A 778 5.42 9.18 -28.14
N MET A 779 5.93 8.71 -29.29
CA MET A 779 6.56 9.59 -30.29
C MET A 779 5.57 10.58 -30.91
N THR A 780 4.30 10.21 -31.07
CA THR A 780 3.26 11.08 -31.63
C THR A 780 2.60 12.00 -30.60
N GLY A 781 3.10 12.04 -29.36
CA GLY A 781 2.69 13.00 -28.34
C GLY A 781 1.65 12.52 -27.34
N GLU A 782 1.32 11.21 -27.30
CA GLU A 782 0.54 10.68 -26.19
C GLU A 782 1.36 10.70 -24.89
N ASP A 783 0.71 11.09 -23.79
CA ASP A 783 1.37 11.24 -22.49
C ASP A 783 1.90 9.87 -21.98
N PRO A 784 3.22 9.73 -21.74
CA PRO A 784 3.81 8.51 -21.20
C PRO A 784 3.19 8.06 -19.87
N ALA A 785 2.63 8.97 -19.07
CA ALA A 785 1.93 8.62 -17.83
C ALA A 785 0.65 7.81 -18.11
N GLN A 786 -0.08 8.15 -19.17
CA GLN A 786 -1.30 7.45 -19.59
C GLN A 786 -0.97 6.09 -20.20
N LEU A 787 0.07 6.01 -21.04
CA LEU A 787 0.58 4.76 -21.58
C LEU A 787 1.05 3.81 -20.47
N ALA A 788 1.81 4.31 -19.49
CA ALA A 788 2.27 3.51 -18.35
C ALA A 788 1.14 3.05 -17.43
N ALA A 789 0.03 3.80 -17.34
CA ALA A 789 -1.15 3.39 -16.58
C ALA A 789 -1.86 2.17 -17.20
N GLN A 790 -1.75 1.96 -18.52
CA GLN A 790 -2.35 0.82 -19.22
C GLN A 790 -1.72 -0.52 -18.81
N TRP A 791 -0.50 -0.51 -18.26
CA TRP A 791 0.17 -1.73 -17.79
C TRP A 791 -0.46 -2.30 -16.53
N ALA A 792 -1.22 -1.52 -15.76
CA ALA A 792 -1.69 -1.91 -14.43
C ALA A 792 -2.44 -3.25 -14.44
N GLN A 793 -3.30 -3.48 -15.45
CA GLN A 793 -4.03 -4.74 -15.55
C GLN A 793 -3.11 -5.93 -15.85
N ASP A 794 -2.13 -5.76 -16.76
CA ASP A 794 -1.16 -6.80 -17.10
C ASP A 794 -0.18 -7.05 -15.93
N GLU A 795 0.20 -6.02 -15.18
CA GLU A 795 1.01 -6.13 -13.96
C GLU A 795 0.26 -6.91 -12.86
N VAL A 796 -1.06 -6.70 -12.72
CA VAL A 796 -1.93 -7.49 -11.82
C VAL A 796 -2.04 -8.93 -12.30
N ASN A 797 -2.25 -9.16 -13.60
CA ASN A 797 -2.32 -10.50 -14.18
C ASN A 797 -1.01 -11.26 -13.96
N TRP A 798 0.14 -10.60 -14.18
CA TRP A 798 1.46 -11.16 -13.91
C TRP A 798 1.66 -11.47 -12.43
N THR A 799 1.28 -10.54 -11.54
CA THR A 799 1.40 -10.72 -10.09
C THR A 799 0.57 -11.92 -9.61
N THR A 800 -0.64 -12.08 -10.16
CA THR A 800 -1.52 -13.22 -9.88
C THR A 800 -0.93 -14.53 -10.40
N LEU A 801 -0.38 -14.52 -11.61
CA LEU A 801 0.26 -15.70 -12.22
C LEU A 801 1.47 -16.15 -11.40
N ARG A 802 2.41 -15.24 -11.14
CA ARG A 802 3.67 -15.59 -10.47
C ARG A 802 3.48 -16.05 -9.04
N ALA A 803 2.41 -15.63 -8.36
CA ALA A 803 2.12 -15.98 -6.95
C ALA A 803 2.19 -17.49 -6.69
N LYS A 804 1.79 -18.32 -7.66
CA LYS A 804 1.84 -19.79 -7.59
C LYS A 804 3.25 -20.37 -7.51
N TYR A 805 4.24 -19.63 -7.99
CA TYR A 805 5.61 -20.10 -8.21
C TYR A 805 6.63 -19.48 -7.25
N LEU A 806 6.21 -18.50 -6.44
CA LEU A 806 7.08 -17.81 -5.51
C LEU A 806 7.61 -18.78 -4.44
N LEU A 807 8.90 -18.65 -4.13
CA LEU A 807 9.61 -19.40 -3.10
C LEU A 807 9.82 -18.53 -1.85
N TYR A 808 9.92 -17.22 -2.05
CA TYR A 808 10.29 -16.27 -1.00
C TYR A 808 9.15 -15.31 -0.66
N ARG A 809 9.12 -14.89 0.61
CA ARG A 809 8.08 -14.03 1.20
C ARG A 809 8.40 -12.56 1.12
#